data_AF-A0A5N6ZAS7-F1
#
_entry.id   AF-A0A5N6ZAS7-F1
#
_cell.length_a   1.000
_cell.length_b   1.000
_cell.length_c   1.000
_cell.angle_alpha   90.00
_cell.angle_beta   90.00
_cell.angle_gamma   90.00
#
_symmetry.space_group_name_H-M   'P 1'
#
loop_
_entity.id
_entity.type
_entity.pdbx_description
1 polymer ?
#
loop_
_entity_poly.entity_id
_entity_poly.type
_entity_poly.pdbx_seq_one_letter_code
_entity_poly.pdbx_strand_id
1 'polypeptide(L)'
;MPELASTLPASWYCSLPLYQLERRAVFIKSWYLLGPVTKFQNVGEKFEYEIAQQPVLAFRTSGDSPLPEPGEFQVICSKTEKPLRHHITPTGLIFTTLSDEAPSFHEYFPDLEPLLQKVDFTRLPYRRSIKYEGRFNWKTMIDGYQECLHCQYTHPSFSVYYPPTFYTVHNHQNFSQHIADPKKPDDGIFLYFFPNCVLNVYGGGMSSFRVCPTEDPNVTRMEFDYYHIEFGEKFEEYFKFVRQVAMEDYELCEKAQYNLGKGVYSEGILNPEKENGVSFYQARVFELVCQQHAADQSHYSINQTDIVMEAVIFSAAPTLLALLAGIGFLYRFGLQLLDAKKSETIPELAEDDSCGVLKESNFPAGWWGSKEVFELERRALFSKAWLCLSHRSRFTKAGDYQSYEVAGFPIFLILGKDGKVKAFHNVCRHRAYTVTKKQDGSSTVLGCRYHGWSYNTYGELTKAPHFDELPGFDRSQNGLFDIHTVTDAAGLVFVNLEASPTVSWVDTGLLDSFLRKSKLNPQSIWIAGQTVVANFNWKMALGSKNLIDSSELENTIRQKRSISWQTTGAFNLFQMKSEHFSVFPFTSFHSIGRTGWWWALSFLPASEQKTALRCDLYCSTDGSSRSQEVADKLFVLLKERVRKLETEYQEYVSVGNIEKEKEILDCLEDHIRLEKSQGTEVFPAMRKPRESPRFRQAEQLCKELHCKSQLKHLAW
;
A
#
# COMPACT_ATOMS: atom_id res chain seq x y z
N MET A 1 18.20 24.99 -16.65
CA MET A 1 18.39 24.78 -15.20
C MET A 1 18.40 23.28 -14.97
N PRO A 2 19.24 22.74 -14.07
CA PRO A 2 19.23 21.31 -13.77
C PRO A 2 17.86 20.90 -13.19
N GLU A 3 17.38 19.72 -13.60
CA GLU A 3 16.15 19.14 -13.08
C GLU A 3 16.35 18.76 -11.61
N LEU A 4 15.37 19.08 -10.75
CA LEU A 4 15.43 18.69 -9.34
C LEU A 4 15.33 17.18 -9.21
N ALA A 5 16.08 16.59 -8.27
CA ALA A 5 16.01 15.17 -7.99
C ALA A 5 14.60 14.77 -7.55
N SER A 6 14.20 13.55 -7.90
CA SER A 6 12.98 12.92 -7.42
C SER A 6 13.29 11.68 -6.59
N THR A 7 12.30 11.26 -5.80
CA THR A 7 12.30 9.95 -5.15
C THR A 7 12.39 8.83 -6.19
N LEU A 8 12.81 7.64 -5.76
CA LEU A 8 12.57 6.42 -6.53
C LEU A 8 11.07 6.29 -6.88
N PRO A 9 10.73 5.65 -8.01
CA PRO A 9 9.33 5.42 -8.38
C PRO A 9 8.60 4.57 -7.33
N ALA A 10 7.29 4.74 -7.21
CA ALA A 10 6.45 3.95 -6.31
C ALA A 10 6.61 2.43 -6.51
N SER A 11 6.85 1.98 -7.76
CA SER A 11 7.12 0.57 -8.07
C SER A 11 8.32 0.01 -7.31
N TRP A 12 9.31 0.85 -6.99
CA TRP A 12 10.50 0.45 -6.22
C TRP A 12 10.22 0.17 -4.74
N TYR A 13 9.05 0.58 -4.24
CA TYR A 13 8.61 0.32 -2.88
C TYR A 13 7.68 -0.89 -2.78
N CYS A 14 7.19 -1.43 -3.90
CA CYS A 14 6.13 -2.46 -3.92
C CYS A 14 6.53 -3.75 -4.67
N SER A 15 7.52 -3.69 -5.56
CA SER A 15 7.92 -4.82 -6.42
C SER A 15 8.66 -5.92 -5.66
N LEU A 16 8.07 -7.12 -5.58
CA LEU A 16 8.70 -8.30 -4.98
C LEU A 16 9.96 -8.75 -5.74
N PRO A 17 9.97 -8.88 -7.09
CA PRO A 17 11.19 -9.26 -7.81
C PRO A 17 12.35 -8.30 -7.61
N LEU A 18 12.07 -6.99 -7.62
CA LEU A 18 13.07 -5.96 -7.34
C LEU A 18 13.58 -6.04 -5.91
N TYR A 19 12.68 -6.22 -4.95
CA TYR A 19 13.04 -6.35 -3.55
C TYR A 19 13.97 -7.56 -3.28
N GLN A 20 13.79 -8.67 -4.00
CA GLN A 20 14.73 -9.79 -3.95
C GLN A 20 16.09 -9.44 -4.57
N LEU A 21 16.13 -8.58 -5.59
CA LEU A 21 17.39 -8.06 -6.14
C LEU A 21 18.06 -7.10 -5.16
N GLU A 22 17.31 -6.19 -4.50
CA GLU A 22 17.83 -5.32 -3.44
C GLU A 22 18.49 -6.14 -2.32
N ARG A 23 17.87 -7.24 -1.90
CA ARG A 23 18.44 -8.14 -0.90
C ARG A 23 19.85 -8.61 -1.29
N ARG A 24 20.07 -9.03 -2.54
CA ARG A 24 21.39 -9.51 -3.02
C ARG A 24 22.37 -8.37 -3.26
N ALA A 25 21.91 -7.29 -3.88
CA ALA A 25 22.73 -6.18 -4.33
C ALA A 25 23.18 -5.27 -3.19
N VAL A 26 22.26 -5.01 -2.25
CA VAL A 26 22.46 -4.10 -1.13
C VAL A 26 22.80 -4.89 0.12
N PHE A 27 21.87 -5.70 0.63
CA PHE A 27 21.99 -6.22 1.98
C PHE A 27 23.10 -7.27 2.14
N ILE A 28 23.26 -8.22 1.22
CA ILE A 28 24.27 -9.28 1.39
C ILE A 28 25.71 -8.74 1.40
N LYS A 29 25.95 -7.57 0.79
CA LYS A 29 27.29 -6.97 0.60
C LYS A 29 27.60 -5.82 1.57
N SER A 30 26.85 -5.72 2.68
CA SER A 30 26.92 -4.60 3.62
C SER A 30 27.46 -4.98 5.00
N TRP A 31 27.79 -3.93 5.79
CA TRP A 31 28.11 -4.01 7.21
C TRP A 31 26.94 -3.54 8.07
N TYR A 32 26.78 -4.16 9.25
CA TYR A 32 25.62 -4.01 10.13
C TYR A 32 26.03 -3.78 11.57
N LEU A 33 25.49 -2.74 12.20
CA LEU A 33 25.66 -2.49 13.63
C LEU A 33 24.83 -3.48 14.46
N LEU A 34 25.50 -4.22 15.34
CA LEU A 34 24.87 -5.11 16.32
C LEU A 34 24.57 -4.39 17.65
N GLY A 35 25.37 -3.38 17.98
CA GLY A 35 25.26 -2.57 19.19
C GLY A 35 26.60 -2.43 19.92
N PRO A 36 26.62 -1.76 21.08
CA PRO A 36 27.80 -1.66 21.93
C PRO A 36 28.16 -2.98 22.61
N VAL A 37 29.45 -3.12 22.97
CA VAL A 37 29.99 -4.22 23.77
C VAL A 37 29.25 -4.45 25.09
N THR A 38 28.64 -3.39 25.66
CA THR A 38 27.84 -3.47 26.90
C THR A 38 26.60 -4.34 26.79
N LYS A 39 26.11 -4.62 25.57
CA LYS A 39 25.05 -5.60 25.34
C LYS A 39 25.53 -7.03 25.55
N PHE A 40 26.83 -7.30 25.38
CA PHE A 40 27.42 -8.64 25.30
C PHE A 40 28.36 -8.95 26.47
N GLN A 41 28.07 -8.43 27.67
CA GLN A 41 28.97 -8.59 28.81
C GLN A 41 28.98 -10.01 29.39
N ASN A 42 27.84 -10.70 29.34
CA ASN A 42 27.72 -12.04 29.91
C ASN A 42 28.30 -13.08 28.95
N VAL A 43 29.37 -13.75 29.38
CA VAL A 43 30.00 -14.82 28.60
C VAL A 43 29.00 -15.95 28.34
N GLY A 44 28.89 -16.35 27.07
CA GLY A 44 27.97 -17.39 26.60
C GLY A 44 26.53 -16.93 26.36
N GLU A 45 26.15 -15.71 26.77
CA GLU A 45 24.82 -15.15 26.44
C GLU A 45 24.78 -14.78 24.95
N LYS A 46 23.80 -15.36 24.24
CA LYS A 46 23.64 -15.18 22.80
C LYS A 46 22.52 -14.21 22.47
N PHE A 47 22.80 -13.26 21.58
CA PHE A 47 21.81 -12.35 21.04
C PHE A 47 21.51 -12.67 19.59
N GLU A 48 20.23 -12.82 19.29
CA GLU A 48 19.74 -13.15 17.95
C GLU A 48 19.34 -11.91 17.16
N TYR A 49 19.83 -11.86 15.94
CA TYR A 49 19.49 -10.89 14.91
C TYR A 49 19.01 -11.64 13.69
N GLU A 50 18.15 -11.02 12.90
CA GLU A 50 17.87 -11.51 11.56
C GLU A 50 17.98 -10.33 10.59
N ILE A 51 18.98 -10.43 9.73
CA ILE A 51 19.40 -9.38 8.81
C ILE A 51 19.31 -9.96 7.40
N ALA A 52 18.53 -9.34 6.52
CA ALA A 52 18.34 -9.83 5.15
C ALA A 52 17.84 -11.29 5.09
N GLN A 53 16.96 -11.67 6.03
CA GLN A 53 16.44 -13.03 6.21
C GLN A 53 17.54 -14.07 6.53
N GLN A 54 18.70 -13.63 7.03
CA GLN A 54 19.75 -14.49 7.55
C GLN A 54 19.81 -14.37 9.08
N PRO A 55 19.67 -15.48 9.82
CA PRO A 55 19.74 -15.44 11.26
C PRO A 55 21.20 -15.39 11.71
N VAL A 56 21.50 -14.44 12.58
CA VAL A 56 22.84 -14.10 13.07
C VAL A 56 22.83 -14.17 14.60
N LEU A 57 23.82 -14.87 15.16
CA LEU A 57 24.06 -14.91 16.60
C LEU A 57 25.35 -14.19 16.91
N ALA A 58 25.31 -13.31 17.91
CA ALA A 58 26.47 -12.60 18.41
C ALA A 58 26.59 -12.79 19.91
N PHE A 59 27.79 -13.13 20.38
CA PHE A 59 28.03 -13.46 21.78
C PHE A 59 29.52 -13.35 22.15
N ARG A 60 29.74 -13.09 23.44
CA ARG A 60 31.06 -13.17 24.03
C ARG A 60 31.39 -14.61 24.40
N THR A 61 32.56 -15.10 24.00
CA THR A 61 33.01 -16.48 24.22
C THR A 61 33.81 -16.63 25.51
N SER A 62 34.55 -15.60 25.92
CA SER A 62 35.41 -15.59 27.10
C SER A 62 35.76 -14.16 27.52
N GLY A 63 36.48 -14.02 28.65
CA GLY A 63 36.97 -12.73 29.14
C GLY A 63 35.92 -11.91 29.90
N ASP A 64 36.41 -10.93 30.66
CA ASP A 64 35.60 -10.02 31.49
C ASP A 64 35.93 -8.53 31.24
N SER A 65 36.93 -8.22 30.42
CA SER A 65 37.29 -6.85 30.02
C SER A 65 36.09 -6.10 29.41
N PRO A 66 35.89 -4.79 29.66
CA PRO A 66 34.85 -3.99 29.01
C PRO A 66 34.92 -4.00 27.48
N LEU A 67 36.13 -4.08 26.92
CA LEU A 67 36.38 -4.29 25.49
C LEU A 67 36.89 -5.73 25.29
N PRO A 68 36.21 -6.57 24.51
CA PRO A 68 36.66 -7.93 24.23
C PRO A 68 38.01 -7.94 23.50
N GLU A 69 38.93 -8.78 23.95
CA GLU A 69 40.20 -9.04 23.24
C GLU A 69 39.96 -9.88 21.97
N PRO A 70 40.90 -9.88 21.00
CA PRO A 70 40.78 -10.73 19.81
C PRO A 70 40.52 -12.21 20.17
N GLY A 71 39.39 -12.76 19.69
CA GLY A 71 38.96 -14.13 19.95
C GLY A 71 37.96 -14.30 21.10
N GLU A 72 37.73 -13.25 21.90
CA GLU A 72 36.73 -13.25 22.99
C GLU A 72 35.31 -12.97 22.53
N PHE A 73 35.12 -12.62 21.25
CA PHE A 73 33.82 -12.34 20.66
C PHE A 73 33.64 -13.13 19.37
N GLN A 74 32.42 -13.64 19.17
CA GLN A 74 32.07 -14.34 17.94
C GLN A 74 30.73 -13.87 17.40
N VAL A 75 30.66 -13.87 16.08
CA VAL A 75 29.42 -13.73 15.32
C VAL A 75 29.32 -14.93 14.38
N ILE A 76 28.18 -15.61 14.37
CA ILE A 76 27.94 -16.78 13.53
C ILE A 76 26.59 -16.67 12.82
N CYS A 77 26.46 -17.28 11.65
CA CYS A 77 25.16 -17.55 11.04
C CYS A 77 24.54 -18.76 11.74
N SER A 78 23.44 -18.60 12.49
CA SER A 78 22.87 -19.71 13.28
C SER A 78 22.34 -20.85 12.42
N LYS A 79 21.97 -20.57 11.17
CA LYS A 79 21.50 -21.59 10.22
C LYS A 79 22.63 -22.50 9.71
N THR A 80 23.85 -21.97 9.58
CA THR A 80 24.98 -22.70 8.98
C THR A 80 26.11 -22.99 9.97
N GLU A 81 26.03 -22.40 11.16
CA GLU A 81 27.06 -22.37 12.21
C GLU A 81 28.41 -21.81 11.74
N LYS A 82 28.44 -21.16 10.57
CA LYS A 82 29.65 -20.55 10.03
C LYS A 82 29.95 -19.22 10.72
N PRO A 83 31.22 -18.95 11.07
CA PRO A 83 31.64 -17.63 11.52
C PRO A 83 31.35 -16.55 10.49
N LEU A 84 30.95 -15.38 10.97
CA LEU A 84 30.79 -14.16 10.19
C LEU A 84 31.88 -13.16 10.59
N ARG A 85 32.39 -12.42 9.60
CA ARG A 85 33.36 -11.36 9.85
C ARG A 85 32.71 -10.26 10.68
N HIS A 86 33.43 -9.80 11.71
CA HIS A 86 32.99 -8.72 12.58
C HIS A 86 34.13 -7.76 12.86
N HIS A 87 33.79 -6.57 13.33
CA HIS A 87 34.72 -5.52 13.71
C HIS A 87 34.22 -4.85 14.99
N ILE A 88 35.10 -4.68 15.97
CA ILE A 88 34.83 -3.96 17.21
C ILE A 88 35.62 -2.65 17.14
N THR A 89 34.92 -1.52 17.17
CA THR A 89 35.56 -0.20 17.13
C THR A 89 36.30 0.06 18.45
N PRO A 90 37.33 0.92 18.48
CA PRO A 90 38.01 1.29 19.72
C PRO A 90 37.08 1.90 20.79
N THR A 91 35.95 2.47 20.36
CA THR A 91 34.92 3.05 21.24
C THR A 91 33.86 2.05 21.71
N GLY A 92 33.93 0.79 21.25
CA GLY A 92 33.11 -0.31 21.74
C GLY A 92 31.83 -0.58 20.95
N LEU A 93 31.70 -0.16 19.69
CA LEU A 93 30.61 -0.61 18.81
C LEU A 93 31.00 -1.87 18.04
N ILE A 94 30.06 -2.80 17.89
CA ILE A 94 30.27 -4.06 17.17
C ILE A 94 29.51 -4.05 15.85
N PHE A 95 30.23 -4.31 14.76
CA PHE A 95 29.67 -4.48 13.42
C PHE A 95 29.91 -5.89 12.88
N THR A 96 29.04 -6.38 12.01
CA THR A 96 29.19 -7.66 11.31
C THR A 96 28.83 -7.54 9.83
N THR A 97 29.28 -8.49 9.00
CA THR A 97 28.85 -8.62 7.61
C THR A 97 28.38 -10.05 7.31
N LEU A 98 27.47 -10.18 6.33
CA LEU A 98 26.84 -11.45 5.96
C LEU A 98 27.61 -12.24 4.89
N SER A 99 28.59 -11.61 4.23
CA SER A 99 29.29 -12.19 3.08
C SER A 99 30.77 -11.86 3.08
N ASP A 100 31.57 -12.78 2.55
CA ASP A 100 32.99 -12.56 2.25
C ASP A 100 33.18 -11.61 1.06
N GLU A 101 32.15 -11.41 0.24
CA GLU A 101 32.16 -10.42 -0.85
C GLU A 101 32.07 -8.98 -0.37
N ALA A 102 31.68 -8.74 0.89
CA ALA A 102 31.68 -7.38 1.43
C ALA A 102 33.12 -6.85 1.55
N PRO A 103 33.38 -5.57 1.27
CA PRO A 103 34.70 -4.99 1.47
C PRO A 103 35.08 -5.01 2.96
N SER A 104 36.36 -4.74 3.27
CA SER A 104 36.78 -4.59 4.67
C SER A 104 36.02 -3.45 5.36
N PHE A 105 35.98 -3.45 6.70
CA PHE A 105 35.27 -2.43 7.47
C PHE A 105 35.72 -1.01 7.11
N HIS A 106 37.05 -0.79 7.00
CA HIS A 106 37.61 0.52 6.66
C HIS A 106 37.41 0.91 5.19
N GLU A 107 37.30 -0.04 4.27
CA GLU A 107 36.90 0.27 2.88
C GLU A 107 35.40 0.61 2.78
N TYR A 108 34.58 0.02 3.63
CA TYR A 108 33.14 0.30 3.68
C TYR A 108 32.84 1.63 4.41
N PHE A 109 33.58 1.92 5.48
CA PHE A 109 33.43 3.10 6.34
C PHE A 109 34.78 3.83 6.52
N PRO A 110 35.32 4.49 5.49
CA PRO A 110 36.68 5.05 5.50
C PRO A 110 36.92 6.13 6.55
N ASP A 111 35.89 6.87 6.95
CA ASP A 111 35.99 8.06 7.79
C ASP A 111 35.03 8.03 9.00
N LEU A 112 34.53 6.85 9.37
CA LEU A 112 33.57 6.70 10.47
C LEU A 112 34.21 6.81 11.87
N GLU A 113 35.37 6.17 12.10
CA GLU A 113 35.95 6.08 13.44
C GLU A 113 36.22 7.44 14.12
N PRO A 114 36.73 8.48 13.43
CA PRO A 114 36.90 9.80 14.03
C PRO A 114 35.59 10.38 14.60
N LEU A 115 34.45 10.10 13.98
CA LEU A 115 33.15 10.56 14.47
C LEU A 115 32.70 9.78 15.72
N LEU A 116 33.01 8.48 15.78
CA LEU A 116 32.66 7.64 16.91
C LEU A 116 33.46 7.97 18.17
N GLN A 117 34.68 8.51 18.04
CA GLN A 117 35.55 8.91 19.17
C GLN A 117 34.92 9.94 20.14
N LYS A 118 33.86 10.63 19.70
CA LYS A 118 33.10 11.56 20.52
C LYS A 118 32.33 10.89 21.67
N VAL A 119 32.07 9.59 21.58
CA VAL A 119 31.28 8.84 22.57
C VAL A 119 32.01 7.56 22.96
N ASP A 120 32.12 7.34 24.27
CA ASP A 120 32.61 6.08 24.82
C ASP A 120 31.42 5.11 25.02
N PHE A 121 31.19 4.24 24.03
CA PHE A 121 30.06 3.30 24.06
C PHE A 121 30.28 2.15 25.07
N THR A 122 31.50 1.96 25.57
CA THR A 122 31.79 0.97 26.63
C THR A 122 31.12 1.33 27.97
N ARG A 123 30.67 2.58 28.12
CA ARG A 123 30.06 3.12 29.33
C ARG A 123 28.54 3.29 29.25
N LEU A 124 27.90 2.80 28.18
CA LEU A 124 26.45 2.90 27.98
C LEU A 124 25.76 1.57 28.27
N PRO A 125 25.16 1.36 29.47
CA PRO A 125 24.53 0.09 29.81
C PRO A 125 23.35 -0.22 28.90
N TYR A 126 23.27 -1.46 28.43
CA TYR A 126 22.08 -1.99 27.75
C TYR A 126 20.89 -2.05 28.71
N ARG A 127 19.71 -1.60 28.24
CA ARG A 127 18.49 -1.54 29.06
C ARG A 127 17.35 -2.37 28.52
N ARG A 128 17.04 -2.23 27.23
CA ARG A 128 15.83 -2.82 26.63
C ARG A 128 16.00 -3.00 25.14
N SER A 129 15.44 -4.08 24.61
CA SER A 129 15.18 -4.24 23.16
C SER A 129 13.69 -4.40 22.91
N ILE A 130 13.20 -3.88 21.78
CA ILE A 130 11.83 -4.12 21.32
C ILE A 130 11.83 -4.43 19.81
N LYS A 131 10.84 -5.21 19.38
CA LYS A 131 10.63 -5.55 17.97
C LYS A 131 9.18 -5.32 17.61
N TYR A 132 8.94 -4.83 16.40
CA TYR A 132 7.59 -4.72 15.83
C TYR A 132 7.66 -4.76 14.30
N GLU A 133 6.62 -5.30 13.68
CA GLU A 133 6.49 -5.36 12.22
C GLU A 133 5.70 -4.16 11.73
N GLY A 134 6.22 -3.42 10.76
CA GLY A 134 5.55 -2.32 10.07
C GLY A 134 5.12 -2.69 8.67
N ARG A 135 3.93 -2.20 8.26
CA ARG A 135 3.37 -2.40 6.92
C ARG A 135 3.91 -1.36 5.94
N PHE A 136 5.23 -1.34 5.81
CA PHE A 136 5.95 -0.50 4.86
C PHE A 136 7.23 -1.15 4.37
N ASN A 137 7.68 -0.73 3.19
CA ASN A 137 8.99 -1.09 2.66
C ASN A 137 10.09 -0.45 3.52
N TRP A 138 11.25 -1.11 3.63
CA TRP A 138 12.38 -0.62 4.41
C TRP A 138 12.80 0.81 4.02
N LYS A 139 12.76 1.13 2.72
CA LYS A 139 13.11 2.46 2.20
C LYS A 139 12.17 3.56 2.71
N THR A 140 10.91 3.25 3.00
CA THR A 140 9.94 4.24 3.48
C THR A 140 10.34 4.82 4.85
N MET A 141 10.88 3.97 5.74
CA MET A 141 11.41 4.40 7.03
C MET A 141 12.75 5.14 6.89
N ILE A 142 13.65 4.63 6.04
CA ILE A 142 14.94 5.28 5.80
C ILE A 142 14.77 6.65 5.16
N ASP A 143 13.80 6.80 4.25
CA ASP A 143 13.47 8.10 3.66
C ASP A 143 13.11 9.13 4.73
N GLY A 144 12.27 8.77 5.71
CA GLY A 144 11.90 9.68 6.79
C GLY A 144 13.08 10.03 7.68
N TYR A 145 13.92 9.06 8.04
CA TYR A 145 15.10 9.33 8.86
C TYR A 145 16.16 10.17 8.12
N GLN A 146 16.27 10.04 6.80
CA GLN A 146 17.26 10.73 5.98
C GLN A 146 16.96 12.24 5.74
N GLU A 147 15.98 12.80 6.43
CA GLU A 147 15.63 14.23 6.44
C GLU A 147 15.04 14.66 7.79
N CYS A 148 14.83 15.96 8.00
CA CYS A 148 14.11 16.49 9.17
C CYS A 148 13.16 17.64 8.78
N LEU A 149 12.75 17.67 7.50
CA LEU A 149 11.75 18.57 6.97
C LEU A 149 10.37 18.31 7.64
N HIS A 150 10.08 17.05 7.96
CA HIS A 150 8.82 16.67 8.63
C HIS A 150 8.79 16.94 10.14
N CYS A 151 9.96 17.08 10.78
CA CYS A 151 10.09 17.16 12.24
C CYS A 151 9.17 18.21 12.86
N GLN A 152 9.11 19.42 12.27
CA GLN A 152 8.26 20.52 12.75
C GLN A 152 6.75 20.22 12.71
N TYR A 153 6.32 19.30 11.85
CA TYR A 153 4.91 18.98 11.65
C TYR A 153 4.47 17.72 12.39
N THR A 154 5.40 16.79 12.60
CA THR A 154 5.11 15.46 13.13
C THR A 154 5.62 15.28 14.56
N HIS A 155 6.77 15.87 14.93
CA HIS A 155 7.40 15.69 16.23
C HIS A 155 7.43 16.99 17.04
N PRO A 156 6.28 17.46 17.57
CA PRO A 156 6.23 18.72 18.33
C PRO A 156 7.11 18.66 19.57
N SER A 157 7.14 17.53 20.29
CA SER A 157 7.96 17.35 21.49
C SER A 157 9.46 17.29 21.18
N PHE A 158 9.85 16.63 20.08
CA PHE A 158 11.26 16.56 19.66
C PHE A 158 11.78 17.92 19.16
N SER A 159 10.97 18.62 18.37
CA SER A 159 11.33 19.91 17.76
C SER A 159 11.59 21.03 18.77
N VAL A 160 11.15 20.87 20.03
CA VAL A 160 11.49 21.79 21.13
C VAL A 160 12.98 21.68 21.50
N TYR A 161 13.54 20.48 21.49
CA TYR A 161 14.94 20.23 21.84
C TYR A 161 15.86 20.33 20.61
N TYR A 162 15.39 19.83 19.48
CA TYR A 162 16.15 19.75 18.22
C TYR A 162 15.38 20.45 17.10
N PRO A 163 15.44 21.79 17.01
CA PRO A 163 14.69 22.54 16.03
C PRO A 163 15.20 22.27 14.60
N PRO A 164 14.33 21.91 13.64
CA PRO A 164 14.74 21.53 12.29
C PRO A 164 15.32 22.69 11.46
N THR A 165 15.20 23.93 11.95
CA THR A 165 15.68 25.15 11.29
C THR A 165 17.15 25.05 10.88
N PHE A 166 18.00 24.49 11.74
CA PHE A 166 19.45 24.41 11.53
C PHE A 166 19.92 23.03 11.07
N TYR A 167 19.00 22.11 10.84
CA TYR A 167 19.30 20.73 10.53
C TYR A 167 19.98 20.58 9.18
N THR A 168 21.04 19.77 9.14
CA THR A 168 21.81 19.44 7.94
C THR A 168 22.22 17.96 7.96
N VAL A 169 22.32 17.35 6.78
CA VAL A 169 22.81 15.98 6.62
C VAL A 169 24.11 16.01 5.83
N HIS A 170 25.16 15.46 6.41
CA HIS A 170 26.46 15.25 5.80
C HIS A 170 26.56 13.79 5.36
N ASN A 171 26.67 13.57 4.05
CA ASN A 171 26.71 12.24 3.47
C ASN A 171 28.15 11.76 3.28
N HIS A 172 28.45 10.57 3.79
CA HIS A 172 29.71 9.85 3.62
C HIS A 172 29.45 8.56 2.82
N GLN A 173 30.50 7.82 2.43
CA GLN A 173 30.40 6.75 1.44
C GLN A 173 29.27 5.72 1.70
N ASN A 174 29.13 5.22 2.93
CA ASN A 174 28.05 4.29 3.32
C ASN A 174 27.38 4.68 4.64
N PHE A 175 27.46 5.94 5.05
CA PHE A 175 26.74 6.44 6.22
C PHE A 175 26.41 7.92 6.08
N SER A 176 25.44 8.41 6.84
CA SER A 176 25.08 9.83 6.89
C SER A 176 25.17 10.33 8.33
N GLN A 177 25.71 11.53 8.51
CA GLN A 177 25.74 12.24 9.77
C GLN A 177 24.70 13.36 9.76
N HIS A 178 23.84 13.36 10.76
CA HIS A 178 22.80 14.36 10.94
C HIS A 178 23.21 15.34 12.04
N ILE A 179 23.23 16.63 11.71
CA ILE A 179 23.63 17.71 12.62
C ILE A 179 22.41 18.58 12.87
N ALA A 180 21.90 18.56 14.10
CA ALA A 180 20.70 19.30 14.49
C ALA A 180 20.96 20.80 14.71
N ASP A 181 22.06 21.15 15.37
CA ASP A 181 22.53 22.53 15.53
C ASP A 181 24.03 22.60 15.23
N PRO A 182 24.45 23.27 14.14
CA PRO A 182 25.87 23.38 13.77
C PRO A 182 26.67 24.20 14.79
N LYS A 183 26.03 25.00 15.65
CA LYS A 183 26.71 25.70 16.77
C LYS A 183 26.95 24.79 17.97
N LYS A 184 26.30 23.63 18.00
CA LYS A 184 26.47 22.61 19.04
C LYS A 184 26.61 21.22 18.40
N PRO A 185 27.67 20.98 17.61
CA PRO A 185 27.85 19.73 16.88
C PRO A 185 28.09 18.51 17.77
N ASP A 186 28.18 18.72 19.09
CA ASP A 186 28.35 17.70 20.12
C ASP A 186 27.10 17.52 21.02
N ASP A 187 25.98 18.24 20.75
CA ASP A 187 24.70 18.14 21.50
C ASP A 187 23.87 16.88 21.13
N GLY A 188 24.55 15.91 20.52
CA GLY A 188 24.03 14.62 20.09
C GLY A 188 24.78 14.07 18.89
N ILE A 189 24.71 12.76 18.69
CA ILE A 189 25.24 12.08 17.52
C ILE A 189 24.11 11.31 16.87
N PHE A 190 23.80 11.65 15.63
CA PHE A 190 22.73 11.05 14.85
C PHE A 190 23.34 10.50 13.56
N LEU A 191 23.41 9.18 13.45
CA LEU A 191 24.08 8.48 12.36
C LEU A 191 23.11 7.49 11.72
N TYR A 192 23.11 7.46 10.39
CA TYR A 192 22.54 6.39 9.60
C TYR A 192 23.68 5.57 8.99
N PHE A 193 23.69 4.27 9.24
CA PHE A 193 24.59 3.31 8.61
C PHE A 193 23.85 2.58 7.49
N PHE A 194 24.31 2.75 6.25
CA PHE A 194 23.75 2.08 5.10
C PHE A 194 23.96 0.56 5.20
N PRO A 195 22.92 -0.26 4.99
CA PRO A 195 21.62 0.12 4.42
C PRO A 195 20.49 0.37 5.42
N ASN A 196 20.59 -0.09 6.66
CA ASN A 196 19.38 -0.29 7.46
C ASN A 196 19.45 0.08 8.93
N CYS A 197 20.56 0.67 9.41
CA CYS A 197 20.71 0.93 10.83
C CYS A 197 20.84 2.41 11.13
N VAL A 198 20.24 2.83 12.24
CA VAL A 198 20.31 4.17 12.77
C VAL A 198 20.83 4.11 14.20
N LEU A 199 21.64 5.10 14.57
CA LEU A 199 22.16 5.31 15.92
C LEU A 199 21.96 6.78 16.32
N ASN A 200 21.27 6.99 17.43
CA ASN A 200 21.03 8.31 18.01
C ASN A 200 21.55 8.32 19.44
N VAL A 201 22.46 9.23 19.76
CA VAL A 201 23.02 9.47 21.10
C VAL A 201 22.62 10.86 21.53
N TYR A 202 21.85 10.97 22.61
CA TYR A 202 21.46 12.23 23.22
C TYR A 202 20.83 12.01 24.60
N GLY A 203 20.75 13.07 25.40
CA GLY A 203 20.04 13.04 26.69
C GLY A 203 20.60 12.02 27.70
N GLY A 204 21.89 11.69 27.62
CA GLY A 204 22.52 10.68 28.49
C GLY A 204 22.25 9.21 28.10
N GLY A 205 21.59 8.99 26.96
CA GLY A 205 21.29 7.67 26.42
C GLY A 205 21.69 7.50 24.96
N MET A 206 21.51 6.28 24.48
CA MET A 206 21.60 5.91 23.07
C MET A 206 20.38 5.07 22.70
N SER A 207 19.84 5.32 21.52
CA SER A 207 18.91 4.42 20.85
C SER A 207 19.50 4.03 19.51
N SER A 208 19.37 2.76 19.16
CA SER A 208 19.67 2.30 17.80
C SER A 208 18.50 1.52 17.27
N PHE A 209 18.16 1.70 16.00
CA PHE A 209 17.16 0.87 15.35
C PHE A 209 17.64 0.30 14.03
N ARG A 210 17.09 -0.85 13.67
CA ARG A 210 17.34 -1.53 12.40
C ARG A 210 16.03 -1.74 11.68
N VAL A 211 16.06 -1.47 10.38
CA VAL A 211 14.96 -1.61 9.44
C VAL A 211 15.17 -2.92 8.67
N CYS A 212 14.73 -4.03 9.25
CA CYS A 212 15.05 -5.36 8.74
C CYS A 212 14.03 -5.81 7.68
N PRO A 213 14.44 -6.01 6.42
CA PRO A 213 13.55 -6.48 5.36
C PRO A 213 13.02 -7.90 5.65
N THR A 214 11.71 -8.12 5.46
CA THR A 214 11.08 -9.46 5.52
C THR A 214 10.98 -10.10 4.12
N GLU A 215 10.22 -11.18 3.95
CA GLU A 215 9.93 -11.78 2.64
C GLU A 215 8.95 -10.96 1.80
N ASP A 216 8.04 -10.21 2.45
CA ASP A 216 7.09 -9.32 1.78
C ASP A 216 7.72 -7.92 1.62
N PRO A 217 7.79 -7.35 0.40
CA PRO A 217 8.32 -6.00 0.16
C PRO A 217 7.56 -4.90 0.89
N ASN A 218 6.34 -5.17 1.36
CA ASN A 218 5.50 -4.22 2.08
C ASN A 218 5.53 -4.43 3.59
N VAL A 219 6.36 -5.35 4.10
CA VAL A 219 6.50 -5.61 5.53
C VAL A 219 7.97 -5.51 5.93
N THR A 220 8.22 -4.72 6.97
CA THR A 220 9.55 -4.54 7.55
C THR A 220 9.49 -4.86 9.03
N ARG A 221 10.45 -5.63 9.53
CA ARG A 221 10.65 -5.79 10.97
C ARG A 221 11.55 -4.68 11.48
N MET A 222 11.04 -3.86 12.38
CA MET A 222 11.83 -2.86 13.07
C MET A 222 12.35 -3.44 14.38
N GLU A 223 13.66 -3.30 14.63
CA GLU A 223 14.30 -3.76 15.87
C GLU A 223 15.01 -2.59 16.55
N PHE A 224 14.73 -2.36 17.82
CA PHE A 224 15.31 -1.26 18.60
C PHE A 224 16.08 -1.80 19.77
N ASP A 225 17.23 -1.18 20.04
CA ASP A 225 17.99 -1.35 21.26
C ASP A 225 18.13 0.00 21.97
N TYR A 226 17.93 0.02 23.29
CA TYR A 226 18.02 1.20 24.13
C TYR A 226 19.08 1.02 25.21
N TYR A 227 19.89 2.06 25.38
CA TYR A 227 21.00 2.13 26.31
C TYR A 227 20.91 3.45 27.08
N HIS A 228 21.21 3.42 28.37
CA HIS A 228 21.11 4.62 29.20
C HIS A 228 21.93 4.51 30.48
N ILE A 229 22.61 5.59 30.86
CA ILE A 229 23.46 5.61 32.07
C ILE A 229 22.60 5.43 33.33
N GLU A 230 21.46 6.14 33.39
CA GLU A 230 20.47 6.01 34.47
C GLU A 230 19.60 4.74 34.32
N PHE A 231 18.94 4.34 35.41
CA PHE A 231 18.01 3.21 35.49
C PHE A 231 16.70 3.63 36.21
N GLY A 232 15.72 2.74 36.28
CA GLY A 232 14.44 3.01 36.94
C GLY A 232 13.64 4.11 36.24
N GLU A 233 13.00 4.99 37.01
CA GLU A 233 12.08 6.01 36.49
C GLU A 233 12.71 6.93 35.43
N LYS A 234 13.96 7.36 35.63
CA LYS A 234 14.67 8.21 34.65
C LYS A 234 14.85 7.53 33.29
N PHE A 235 15.12 6.23 33.28
CA PHE A 235 15.19 5.47 32.03
C PHE A 235 13.82 5.36 31.37
N GLU A 236 12.75 5.12 32.15
CA GLU A 236 11.41 5.03 31.58
C GLU A 236 10.94 6.37 30.97
N GLU A 237 11.33 7.50 31.55
CA GLU A 237 11.08 8.83 30.97
C GLU A 237 11.78 9.00 29.61
N TYR A 238 13.08 8.70 29.55
CA TYR A 238 13.84 8.71 28.30
C TYR A 238 13.22 7.76 27.27
N PHE A 239 12.97 6.50 27.66
CA PHE A 239 12.39 5.47 26.79
C PHE A 239 11.03 5.91 26.23
N LYS A 240 10.17 6.48 27.07
CA LYS A 240 8.85 6.97 26.66
C LYS A 240 8.98 8.06 25.60
N PHE A 241 9.90 9.01 25.78
CA PHE A 241 10.14 10.08 24.83
C PHE A 241 10.66 9.55 23.49
N VAL A 242 11.74 8.77 23.48
CA VAL A 242 12.34 8.26 22.23
C VAL A 242 11.40 7.31 21.50
N ARG A 243 10.59 6.54 22.24
CA ARG A 243 9.58 5.65 21.65
C ARG A 243 8.43 6.44 21.04
N GLN A 244 8.02 7.56 21.63
CA GLN A 244 6.98 8.40 21.06
C GLN A 244 7.39 8.87 19.65
N VAL A 245 8.60 9.40 19.49
CA VAL A 245 9.13 9.86 18.19
C VAL A 245 9.14 8.71 17.17
N ALA A 246 9.66 7.55 17.55
CA ALA A 246 9.69 6.38 16.67
C ALA A 246 8.29 5.92 16.23
N MET A 247 7.28 5.99 17.11
CA MET A 247 5.91 5.62 16.76
C MET A 247 5.21 6.66 15.87
N GLU A 248 5.57 7.94 16.02
CA GLU A 248 5.10 9.02 15.15
C GLU A 248 5.62 8.80 13.71
N ASP A 249 6.90 8.48 13.54
CA ASP A 249 7.50 8.11 12.24
C ASP A 249 6.87 6.85 11.63
N TYR A 250 6.60 5.88 12.47
CA TYR A 250 5.98 4.63 12.06
C TYR A 250 4.58 4.86 11.44
N GLU A 251 3.76 5.73 12.04
CA GLU A 251 2.47 6.12 11.46
C GLU A 251 2.65 6.81 10.10
N LEU A 252 3.67 7.66 9.97
CA LEU A 252 3.98 8.32 8.69
C LEU A 252 4.26 7.28 7.60
N CYS A 253 5.11 6.30 7.91
CA CYS A 253 5.53 5.27 6.99
C CYS A 253 4.37 4.40 6.51
N GLU A 254 3.50 3.92 7.42
CA GLU A 254 2.36 3.09 7.03
C GLU A 254 1.39 3.82 6.10
N LYS A 255 1.11 5.10 6.37
CA LYS A 255 0.20 5.89 5.52
C LYS A 255 0.82 6.25 4.18
N ALA A 256 2.12 6.53 4.14
CA ALA A 256 2.83 6.78 2.89
C ALA A 256 2.89 5.50 2.04
N GLN A 257 3.30 4.37 2.62
CA GLN A 257 3.32 3.08 1.93
C GLN A 257 1.94 2.71 1.40
N TYR A 258 0.89 2.87 2.21
CA TYR A 258 -0.47 2.57 1.81
C TYR A 258 -0.81 3.23 0.48
N ASN A 259 -0.47 4.51 0.31
CA ASN A 259 -0.71 5.29 -0.89
C ASN A 259 0.25 4.96 -2.05
N LEU A 260 1.51 4.64 -1.77
CA LEU A 260 2.47 4.18 -2.80
C LEU A 260 1.95 2.93 -3.51
N GLY A 261 1.30 2.02 -2.78
CA GLY A 261 0.73 0.78 -3.33
C GLY A 261 -0.62 0.93 -4.05
N LYS A 262 -1.18 2.14 -4.22
CA LYS A 262 -2.53 2.30 -4.80
C LYS A 262 -2.59 2.49 -6.30
N GLY A 263 -1.45 2.67 -6.97
CA GLY A 263 -1.41 2.89 -8.42
C GLY A 263 -1.95 4.26 -8.84
N VAL A 264 -1.68 5.29 -8.03
CA VAL A 264 -2.07 6.70 -8.28
C VAL A 264 -0.85 7.62 -8.28
N TYR A 265 0.10 7.37 -7.38
CA TYR A 265 1.32 8.13 -7.20
C TYR A 265 2.50 7.47 -7.92
N SER A 266 3.39 8.28 -8.50
CA SER A 266 4.62 7.82 -9.15
C SER A 266 5.88 8.21 -8.38
N GLU A 267 6.17 9.50 -8.26
CA GLU A 267 7.38 10.06 -7.68
C GLU A 267 7.12 11.48 -7.14
N GLY A 268 8.03 11.98 -6.29
CA GLY A 268 7.97 13.33 -5.73
C GLY A 268 9.30 14.03 -5.81
N ILE A 269 9.28 15.36 -5.97
CA ILE A 269 10.51 16.18 -5.99
C ILE A 269 11.12 16.21 -4.59
N LEU A 270 12.44 16.11 -4.53
CA LEU A 270 13.27 16.27 -3.34
C LEU A 270 13.92 17.65 -3.32
N ASN A 271 13.99 18.24 -2.13
CA ASN A 271 14.76 19.44 -1.86
C ASN A 271 16.27 19.10 -1.83
N PRO A 272 17.12 19.75 -2.66
CA PRO A 272 18.53 19.39 -2.76
C PRO A 272 19.35 19.70 -1.52
N GLU A 273 18.86 20.55 -0.60
CA GLU A 273 19.53 20.84 0.66
C GLU A 273 18.88 20.11 1.84
N LYS A 274 17.55 20.15 1.92
CA LYS A 274 16.80 19.62 3.07
C LYS A 274 16.54 18.10 3.01
N GLU A 275 16.63 17.51 1.83
CA GLU A 275 16.42 16.08 1.59
C GLU A 275 17.61 15.46 0.82
N ASN A 276 18.80 16.04 0.98
CA ASN A 276 20.02 15.55 0.33
C ASN A 276 20.39 14.13 0.79
N GLY A 277 20.15 13.77 2.06
CA GLY A 277 20.32 12.42 2.59
C GLY A 277 19.45 11.40 1.87
N VAL A 278 18.17 11.75 1.62
CA VAL A 278 17.22 10.92 0.87
C VAL A 278 17.74 10.67 -0.55
N SER A 279 18.11 11.74 -1.26
CA SER A 279 18.66 11.62 -2.62
C SER A 279 19.95 10.78 -2.65
N PHE A 280 20.82 10.96 -1.66
CA PHE A 280 22.11 10.28 -1.56
C PHE A 280 21.95 8.77 -1.41
N TYR A 281 21.24 8.32 -0.38
CA TYR A 281 21.12 6.88 -0.13
C TYR A 281 20.29 6.19 -1.24
N GLN A 282 19.25 6.83 -1.77
CA GLN A 282 18.49 6.27 -2.88
C GLN A 282 19.32 6.14 -4.15
N ALA A 283 20.24 7.08 -4.41
CA ALA A 283 21.19 6.97 -5.52
C ALA A 283 22.11 5.76 -5.32
N ARG A 284 22.57 5.53 -4.09
CA ARG A 284 23.39 4.37 -3.73
C ARG A 284 22.64 3.05 -3.93
N VAL A 285 21.40 2.94 -3.46
CA VAL A 285 20.54 1.76 -3.70
C VAL A 285 20.38 1.52 -5.20
N PHE A 286 20.02 2.57 -5.95
CA PHE A 286 19.80 2.48 -7.39
C PHE A 286 21.04 1.98 -8.13
N GLU A 287 22.21 2.55 -7.83
CA GLU A 287 23.49 2.17 -8.41
C GLU A 287 23.81 0.69 -8.16
N LEU A 288 23.77 0.25 -6.90
CA LEU A 288 24.08 -1.14 -6.52
C LEU A 288 23.12 -2.13 -7.18
N VAL A 289 21.83 -1.82 -7.22
CA VAL A 289 20.81 -2.64 -7.87
C VAL A 289 21.06 -2.75 -9.37
N CYS A 290 21.37 -1.63 -10.04
CA CYS A 290 21.66 -1.64 -11.48
C CYS A 290 22.94 -2.42 -11.80
N GLN A 291 23.99 -2.27 -10.99
CA GLN A 291 25.24 -3.03 -11.13
C GLN A 291 25.01 -4.53 -10.97
N GLN A 292 24.26 -4.93 -9.93
CA GLN A 292 23.93 -6.34 -9.71
C GLN A 292 23.05 -6.90 -10.83
N HIS A 293 22.06 -6.15 -11.32
CA HIS A 293 21.24 -6.57 -12.47
C HIS A 293 22.09 -6.80 -13.72
N ALA A 294 23.02 -5.89 -14.02
CA ALA A 294 23.92 -6.03 -15.15
C ALA A 294 24.83 -7.28 -15.02
N ALA A 295 25.33 -7.55 -13.82
CA ALA A 295 26.10 -8.76 -13.53
C ALA A 295 25.25 -10.04 -13.67
N ASP A 296 24.01 -10.05 -13.17
CA ASP A 296 23.10 -11.19 -13.31
C ASP A 296 22.78 -11.49 -14.80
N GLN A 297 22.70 -10.46 -15.65
CA GLN A 297 22.46 -10.60 -17.09
C GLN A 297 23.68 -11.13 -17.86
N SER A 298 24.89 -10.69 -17.50
CA SER A 298 26.11 -11.19 -18.13
C SER A 298 26.35 -12.66 -17.78
N HIS A 299 26.15 -13.06 -16.53
CA HIS A 299 26.21 -14.47 -16.11
C HIS A 299 25.18 -15.35 -16.84
N TYR A 300 23.95 -14.86 -17.02
CA TYR A 300 22.93 -15.58 -17.78
C TYR A 300 23.35 -15.79 -19.24
N SER A 301 23.91 -14.76 -19.88
CA SER A 301 24.37 -14.81 -21.27
C SER A 301 25.53 -15.80 -21.45
N ILE A 302 26.48 -15.82 -20.51
CA ILE A 302 27.62 -16.76 -20.51
C ILE A 302 27.14 -18.20 -20.37
N ASN A 303 26.28 -18.49 -19.39
CA ASN A 303 25.74 -19.83 -19.20
C ASN A 303 24.93 -20.30 -20.42
N GLN A 304 24.21 -19.40 -21.10
CA GLN A 304 23.48 -19.75 -22.31
C GLN A 304 24.43 -20.06 -23.48
N THR A 305 25.53 -19.32 -23.64
CA THR A 305 26.59 -19.68 -24.60
C THR A 305 27.28 -20.99 -24.26
N ASP A 306 27.55 -21.28 -22.98
CA ASP A 306 28.18 -22.54 -22.57
C ASP A 306 27.26 -23.75 -22.79
N ILE A 307 25.95 -23.61 -22.52
CA ILE A 307 24.95 -24.65 -22.84
C ILE A 307 24.86 -24.89 -24.35
N VAL A 308 24.88 -23.82 -25.17
CA VAL A 308 24.88 -23.95 -26.64
C VAL A 308 26.20 -24.56 -27.13
N MET A 309 27.33 -24.24 -26.51
CA MET A 309 28.63 -24.79 -26.87
C MET A 309 28.76 -26.26 -26.45
N GLU A 310 28.28 -26.65 -25.26
CA GLU A 310 28.16 -28.05 -24.84
C GLU A 310 27.21 -28.84 -25.75
N ALA A 311 26.05 -28.28 -26.12
CA ALA A 311 25.13 -28.92 -27.06
C ALA A 311 25.75 -29.12 -28.46
N VAL A 312 26.57 -28.17 -28.93
CA VAL A 312 27.32 -28.29 -30.18
C VAL A 312 28.43 -29.34 -30.07
N ILE A 313 29.16 -29.41 -28.94
CA ILE A 313 30.22 -30.40 -28.69
C ILE A 313 29.65 -31.82 -28.54
N PHE A 314 28.48 -31.99 -27.91
CA PHE A 314 27.81 -33.29 -27.78
C PHE A 314 27.10 -33.77 -29.07
N SER A 315 26.84 -32.88 -30.04
CA SER A 315 26.29 -33.27 -31.35
C SER A 315 27.32 -33.86 -32.33
N ALA A 316 28.62 -33.77 -32.01
CA ALA A 316 29.70 -34.23 -32.91
C ALA A 316 30.22 -35.66 -32.62
N ALA A 317 29.65 -36.39 -31.65
CA ALA A 317 30.23 -37.67 -31.18
C ALA A 317 29.47 -38.98 -31.50
N PRO A 318 28.21 -39.05 -31.96
CA PRO A 318 27.60 -40.34 -32.29
C PRO A 318 27.13 -40.53 -33.74
N THR A 319 27.55 -39.70 -34.71
CA THR A 319 27.22 -39.92 -36.14
C THR A 319 28.03 -41.02 -36.82
N LEU A 320 29.05 -41.59 -36.17
CA LEU A 320 29.89 -42.65 -36.76
C LEU A 320 29.52 -44.09 -36.34
N LEU A 321 28.73 -44.28 -35.27
CA LEU A 321 28.37 -45.61 -34.75
C LEU A 321 26.96 -46.09 -35.18
N ALA A 322 26.07 -45.18 -35.55
CA ALA A 322 24.72 -45.54 -36.00
C ALA A 322 24.67 -46.07 -37.46
N LEU A 323 25.73 -45.84 -38.26
CA LEU A 323 25.77 -46.25 -39.68
C LEU A 323 26.11 -47.73 -39.90
N LEU A 324 26.54 -48.47 -38.86
CA LEU A 324 26.91 -49.89 -38.95
C LEU A 324 25.87 -50.87 -38.39
N ALA A 325 24.82 -50.39 -37.72
CA ALA A 325 23.75 -51.24 -37.17
C ALA A 325 22.48 -51.29 -38.05
N GLY A 326 22.34 -50.39 -39.03
CA GLY A 326 21.13 -50.22 -39.84
C GLY A 326 20.88 -51.26 -40.94
N ILE A 327 21.85 -52.13 -41.26
CA ILE A 327 21.73 -53.10 -42.36
C ILE A 327 21.20 -54.47 -41.88
N GLY A 328 21.18 -54.74 -40.57
CA GLY A 328 20.69 -56.01 -40.02
C GLY A 328 19.19 -56.06 -39.72
N PHE A 329 18.52 -54.91 -39.59
CA PHE A 329 17.16 -54.83 -39.05
C PHE A 329 16.05 -54.85 -40.12
N LEU A 330 16.40 -54.67 -41.39
CA LEU A 330 15.46 -54.70 -42.53
C LEU A 330 15.26 -56.10 -43.13
N TYR A 331 15.57 -57.17 -42.39
CA TYR A 331 15.26 -58.55 -42.79
C TYR A 331 14.30 -59.29 -41.85
N ARG A 332 13.78 -58.62 -40.81
CA ARG A 332 12.82 -59.21 -39.87
C ARG A 332 11.55 -58.38 -39.66
N PHE A 333 11.11 -57.66 -40.69
CA PHE A 333 9.70 -57.33 -40.85
C PHE A 333 9.09 -58.29 -41.85
N GLY A 334 8.63 -59.43 -41.34
CA GLY A 334 8.00 -60.45 -42.15
C GLY A 334 7.11 -61.30 -41.27
N LEU A 335 5.81 -61.02 -41.38
CA LEU A 335 4.65 -61.74 -40.85
C LEU A 335 4.04 -61.28 -39.51
N GLN A 336 2.70 -61.11 -39.63
CA GLN A 336 1.65 -61.28 -38.62
C GLN A 336 1.14 -60.03 -37.90
N LEU A 337 0.35 -59.28 -38.67
CA LEU A 337 -1.01 -58.89 -38.29
C LEU A 337 -1.79 -60.10 -37.70
N LEU A 338 -2.39 -59.93 -36.52
CA LEU A 338 -3.81 -60.15 -36.20
C LEU A 338 -4.02 -60.38 -34.70
N ASP A 339 -5.01 -59.63 -34.18
CA ASP A 339 -5.96 -59.98 -33.12
C ASP A 339 -5.47 -60.26 -31.68
N ALA A 340 -6.07 -59.55 -30.71
CA ALA A 340 -6.77 -60.17 -29.57
C ALA A 340 -7.21 -59.11 -28.53
N LYS A 341 -8.53 -59.01 -28.36
CA LYS A 341 -9.22 -58.51 -27.16
C LYS A 341 -8.74 -59.23 -25.89
N LYS A 342 -8.72 -58.51 -24.76
CA LYS A 342 -9.26 -59.05 -23.51
C LYS A 342 -9.75 -57.97 -22.53
N SER A 343 -10.89 -58.29 -21.95
CA SER A 343 -11.70 -57.58 -20.97
C SER A 343 -11.32 -58.04 -19.57
N GLU A 344 -11.42 -57.14 -18.58
CA GLU A 344 -11.64 -57.49 -17.18
C GLU A 344 -12.55 -56.44 -16.51
N THR A 345 -13.57 -56.95 -15.83
CA THR A 345 -14.75 -56.34 -15.20
C THR A 345 -14.52 -55.97 -13.73
N ILE A 346 -15.11 -54.87 -13.25
CA ILE A 346 -15.46 -54.58 -11.82
C ILE A 346 -16.77 -53.73 -11.83
N PRO A 347 -17.65 -53.71 -10.80
CA PRO A 347 -19.04 -54.16 -10.90
C PRO A 347 -20.07 -53.00 -10.88
N GLU A 348 -21.26 -53.28 -11.40
CA GLU A 348 -22.46 -52.45 -11.27
C GLU A 348 -22.84 -52.20 -9.80
N LEU A 349 -23.03 -50.93 -9.46
CA LEU A 349 -23.88 -50.51 -8.36
C LEU A 349 -24.75 -49.33 -8.82
N ALA A 350 -26.03 -49.64 -8.98
CA ALA A 350 -27.23 -48.81 -8.91
C ALA A 350 -27.21 -47.43 -9.60
N GLU A 351 -27.95 -47.35 -10.71
CA GLU A 351 -28.50 -46.09 -11.24
C GLU A 351 -29.34 -45.39 -10.15
N ASP A 352 -28.88 -44.23 -9.71
CA ASP A 352 -29.74 -43.20 -9.12
C ASP A 352 -29.75 -41.99 -10.06
N ASP A 353 -30.91 -41.80 -10.68
CA ASP A 353 -31.17 -40.88 -11.77
C ASP A 353 -31.42 -39.47 -11.19
N SER A 354 -30.34 -38.75 -10.86
CA SER A 354 -30.40 -37.29 -10.65
C SER A 354 -29.04 -36.60 -10.85
N CYS A 355 -28.33 -36.92 -11.94
CA CYS A 355 -27.17 -36.13 -12.34
C CYS A 355 -27.63 -34.82 -13.01
N GLY A 356 -27.97 -33.83 -12.19
CA GLY A 356 -28.00 -32.44 -12.63
C GLY A 356 -26.60 -32.05 -13.07
N VAL A 357 -26.36 -31.99 -14.38
CA VAL A 357 -25.15 -31.40 -14.96
C VAL A 357 -25.04 -29.97 -14.43
N LEU A 358 -24.18 -29.76 -13.43
CA LEU A 358 -23.81 -28.43 -12.97
C LEU A 358 -23.04 -27.77 -14.11
N LYS A 359 -23.71 -26.85 -14.80
CA LYS A 359 -23.12 -26.00 -15.83
C LYS A 359 -21.86 -25.36 -15.24
N GLU A 360 -20.70 -25.61 -15.83
CA GLU A 360 -19.45 -24.96 -15.41
C GLU A 360 -19.66 -23.44 -15.37
N SER A 361 -19.18 -22.80 -14.30
CA SER A 361 -19.26 -21.36 -14.13
C SER A 361 -18.46 -20.68 -15.24
N ASN A 362 -19.07 -19.74 -15.96
CA ASN A 362 -18.40 -18.92 -16.98
C ASN A 362 -17.43 -17.87 -16.38
N PHE A 363 -17.26 -17.83 -15.06
CA PHE A 363 -16.42 -16.85 -14.38
C PHE A 363 -15.04 -17.43 -14.01
N PRO A 364 -13.96 -16.62 -14.00
CA PRO A 364 -12.63 -17.06 -13.62
C PRO A 364 -12.58 -17.71 -12.22
N ALA A 365 -11.62 -18.62 -12.04
CA ALA A 365 -11.30 -19.15 -10.72
C ALA A 365 -10.99 -18.00 -9.75
N GLY A 366 -11.55 -18.06 -8.53
CA GLY A 366 -11.35 -17.01 -7.53
C GLY A 366 -12.18 -15.74 -7.73
N TRP A 367 -13.18 -15.72 -8.62
CA TRP A 367 -14.09 -14.58 -8.87
C TRP A 367 -14.55 -13.83 -7.61
N TRP A 368 -14.82 -14.56 -6.52
CA TRP A 368 -15.34 -14.02 -5.27
C TRP A 368 -14.28 -13.65 -4.23
N GLY A 369 -13.06 -14.17 -4.32
CA GLY A 369 -12.10 -14.09 -3.21
C GLY A 369 -10.62 -13.97 -3.59
N SER A 370 -10.27 -13.88 -4.87
CA SER A 370 -8.89 -13.66 -5.31
C SER A 370 -8.52 -12.18 -5.18
N LYS A 371 -7.36 -11.93 -4.57
CA LYS A 371 -6.77 -10.60 -4.46
C LYS A 371 -6.37 -10.07 -5.83
N GLU A 372 -5.88 -10.93 -6.72
CA GLU A 372 -5.48 -10.58 -8.08
C GLU A 372 -6.68 -10.15 -8.92
N VAL A 373 -7.81 -10.86 -8.81
CA VAL A 373 -9.07 -10.45 -9.45
C VAL A 373 -9.52 -9.11 -8.90
N PHE A 374 -9.46 -8.89 -7.59
CA PHE A 374 -9.84 -7.60 -7.00
C PHE A 374 -8.94 -6.45 -7.46
N GLU A 375 -7.62 -6.65 -7.51
CA GLU A 375 -6.69 -5.64 -8.06
C GLU A 375 -6.99 -5.35 -9.55
N LEU A 376 -7.36 -6.36 -10.33
CA LEU A 376 -7.82 -6.15 -11.70
C LEU A 376 -9.15 -5.39 -11.75
N GLU A 377 -10.13 -5.70 -10.89
CA GLU A 377 -11.40 -4.95 -10.77
C GLU A 377 -11.15 -3.48 -10.43
N ARG A 378 -10.18 -3.19 -9.54
CA ARG A 378 -9.77 -1.82 -9.21
C ARG A 378 -9.33 -1.05 -10.45
N ARG A 379 -8.46 -1.64 -11.29
CA ARG A 379 -7.91 -0.98 -12.48
C ARG A 379 -8.85 -1.01 -13.68
N ALA A 380 -9.57 -2.10 -13.90
CA ALA A 380 -10.42 -2.29 -15.06
C ALA A 380 -11.78 -1.60 -14.94
N LEU A 381 -12.36 -1.62 -13.75
CA LEU A 381 -13.73 -1.16 -13.51
C LEU A 381 -13.76 0.10 -12.66
N PHE A 382 -13.32 0.02 -11.40
CA PHE A 382 -13.53 1.12 -10.44
C PHE A 382 -12.78 2.39 -10.81
N SER A 383 -11.62 2.26 -11.46
CA SER A 383 -10.87 3.43 -11.91
C SER A 383 -11.47 4.11 -13.16
N LYS A 384 -12.33 3.42 -13.92
CA LYS A 384 -12.87 3.89 -15.21
C LYS A 384 -14.36 4.18 -15.20
N ALA A 385 -15.11 3.65 -14.24
CA ALA A 385 -16.55 3.85 -14.13
C ALA A 385 -16.89 5.21 -13.48
N TRP A 386 -18.04 5.77 -13.83
CA TRP A 386 -18.63 6.89 -13.10
C TRP A 386 -19.32 6.41 -11.83
N LEU A 387 -18.80 6.81 -10.67
CA LEU A 387 -19.21 6.34 -9.36
C LEU A 387 -20.01 7.43 -8.64
N CYS A 388 -21.27 7.15 -8.28
CA CYS A 388 -22.04 8.08 -7.44
C CYS A 388 -21.69 7.88 -5.96
N LEU A 389 -21.12 8.90 -5.32
CA LEU A 389 -20.59 8.81 -3.95
C LEU A 389 -21.30 9.69 -2.92
N SER A 390 -21.92 10.78 -3.36
CA SER A 390 -22.43 11.79 -2.44
C SER A 390 -23.57 12.60 -3.04
N HIS A 391 -24.07 13.55 -2.26
CA HIS A 391 -25.05 14.54 -2.70
C HIS A 391 -24.60 15.93 -2.25
N ARG A 392 -24.90 16.95 -3.05
CA ARG A 392 -24.47 18.34 -2.88
C ARG A 392 -24.83 18.91 -1.51
N SER A 393 -25.94 18.47 -0.92
CA SER A 393 -26.39 18.94 0.39
C SER A 393 -25.52 18.51 1.58
N ARG A 394 -24.60 17.57 1.39
CA ARG A 394 -23.58 17.23 2.39
C ARG A 394 -22.50 18.29 2.56
N PHE A 395 -22.48 19.28 1.68
CA PHE A 395 -21.50 20.36 1.67
C PHE A 395 -22.22 21.69 1.88
N THR A 396 -22.11 22.29 3.05
CA THR A 396 -22.87 23.51 3.39
C THR A 396 -22.12 24.78 3.04
N LYS A 397 -20.78 24.76 3.15
CA LYS A 397 -19.91 25.92 2.90
C LYS A 397 -18.60 25.51 2.24
N ALA A 398 -17.95 26.46 1.57
CA ALA A 398 -16.68 26.22 0.92
C ALA A 398 -15.64 25.66 1.90
N GLY A 399 -14.91 24.63 1.46
CA GLY A 399 -13.97 23.89 2.28
C GLY A 399 -14.55 22.70 3.03
N ASP A 400 -15.88 22.55 3.10
CA ASP A 400 -16.49 21.30 3.57
C ASP A 400 -16.01 20.15 2.69
N TYR A 401 -15.52 19.08 3.31
CA TYR A 401 -15.01 17.90 2.61
C TYR A 401 -15.49 16.60 3.24
N GLN A 402 -15.49 15.54 2.44
CA GLN A 402 -15.83 14.17 2.80
C GLN A 402 -14.79 13.23 2.17
N SER A 403 -14.15 12.40 2.98
CA SER A 403 -13.13 11.43 2.56
C SER A 403 -13.76 10.05 2.39
N TYR A 404 -13.38 9.36 1.33
CA TYR A 404 -13.84 8.02 0.98
C TYR A 404 -12.67 7.11 0.64
N GLU A 405 -12.86 5.82 0.84
CA GLU A 405 -12.03 4.78 0.27
C GLU A 405 -12.89 3.97 -0.69
N VAL A 406 -12.55 4.01 -1.97
CA VAL A 406 -13.36 3.39 -3.03
C VAL A 406 -12.49 2.36 -3.73
N ALA A 407 -12.76 1.06 -3.50
CA ALA A 407 -11.93 -0.02 -4.03
C ALA A 407 -10.45 0.21 -3.71
N GLY A 408 -10.14 0.57 -2.45
CA GLY A 408 -8.78 0.88 -2.01
C GLY A 408 -8.16 2.19 -2.56
N PHE A 409 -8.86 2.97 -3.40
CA PHE A 409 -8.45 4.32 -3.79
C PHE A 409 -8.87 5.33 -2.72
N PRO A 410 -7.93 5.98 -2.03
CA PRO A 410 -8.27 7.00 -1.05
C PRO A 410 -8.52 8.32 -1.77
N ILE A 411 -9.71 8.88 -1.59
CA ILE A 411 -10.16 10.10 -2.26
C ILE A 411 -10.86 11.01 -1.26
N PHE A 412 -10.99 12.29 -1.59
CA PHE A 412 -11.90 13.17 -0.88
C PHE A 412 -12.61 14.11 -1.85
N LEU A 413 -13.85 14.44 -1.51
CA LEU A 413 -14.69 15.41 -2.18
C LEU A 413 -14.66 16.69 -1.34
N ILE A 414 -14.56 17.85 -1.97
CA ILE A 414 -14.52 19.16 -1.30
C ILE A 414 -15.36 20.18 -2.05
N LEU A 415 -16.05 21.05 -1.33
CA LEU A 415 -16.76 22.18 -1.91
C LEU A 415 -15.81 23.35 -2.18
N GLY A 416 -15.64 23.67 -3.46
CA GLY A 416 -14.88 24.81 -3.93
C GLY A 416 -15.49 26.15 -3.51
N LYS A 417 -14.66 27.20 -3.49
CA LYS A 417 -15.14 28.58 -3.32
C LYS A 417 -16.04 29.05 -4.47
N ASP A 418 -15.99 28.36 -5.62
CA ASP A 418 -16.88 28.52 -6.77
C ASP A 418 -18.26 27.86 -6.59
N GLY A 419 -18.51 27.22 -5.44
CA GLY A 419 -19.77 26.54 -5.14
C GLY A 419 -19.90 25.16 -5.79
N LYS A 420 -18.86 24.67 -6.47
CA LYS A 420 -18.83 23.35 -7.12
C LYS A 420 -18.11 22.32 -6.26
N VAL A 421 -18.62 21.09 -6.23
CA VAL A 421 -17.91 19.98 -5.59
C VAL A 421 -16.81 19.50 -6.52
N LYS A 422 -15.61 19.29 -5.98
CA LYS A 422 -14.44 18.74 -6.66
C LYS A 422 -13.94 17.51 -5.91
N ALA A 423 -13.32 16.58 -6.60
CA ALA A 423 -12.72 15.41 -6.00
C ALA A 423 -11.22 15.33 -6.30
N PHE A 424 -10.46 14.80 -5.34
CA PHE A 424 -9.02 14.58 -5.45
C PHE A 424 -8.65 13.25 -4.82
N HIS A 425 -7.59 12.59 -5.31
CA HIS A 425 -6.98 11.52 -4.54
C HIS A 425 -6.36 12.10 -3.26
N ASN A 426 -6.56 11.40 -2.14
CA ASN A 426 -6.07 11.80 -0.83
C ASN A 426 -4.59 11.42 -0.66
N VAL A 427 -3.76 11.94 -1.56
CA VAL A 427 -2.35 11.60 -1.72
C VAL A 427 -1.57 12.89 -1.96
N CYS A 428 -0.67 13.23 -1.04
CA CYS A 428 0.22 14.38 -1.16
C CYS A 428 1.22 14.16 -2.31
N ARG A 429 1.43 15.19 -3.13
CA ARG A 429 2.33 15.15 -4.29
C ARG A 429 3.81 15.04 -3.95
N HIS A 430 4.20 15.26 -2.69
CA HIS A 430 5.60 15.25 -2.29
C HIS A 430 6.11 13.87 -1.88
N ARG A 431 5.40 13.17 -0.98
CA ARG A 431 5.86 11.89 -0.39
C ARG A 431 4.70 10.92 -0.13
N ALA A 432 3.71 10.93 -1.04
CA ALA A 432 2.51 10.09 -1.03
C ALA A 432 1.65 10.09 0.25
N TYR A 433 1.96 10.86 1.29
CA TYR A 433 1.20 10.84 2.54
C TYR A 433 -0.24 11.35 2.40
N THR A 434 -1.13 10.91 3.28
CA THR A 434 -2.54 11.34 3.29
C THR A 434 -2.69 12.83 3.65
N VAL A 435 -3.57 13.55 2.95
CA VAL A 435 -3.83 14.99 3.16
C VAL A 435 -4.94 15.19 4.19
N THR A 436 -6.06 14.49 4.05
CA THR A 436 -7.19 14.51 4.99
C THR A 436 -7.21 13.23 5.84
N LYS A 437 -7.03 13.36 7.16
CA LYS A 437 -7.12 12.21 8.09
C LYS A 437 -8.55 11.89 8.54
N LYS A 438 -9.43 12.90 8.56
CA LYS A 438 -10.81 12.74 9.01
C LYS A 438 -11.72 12.29 7.86
N GLN A 439 -12.76 11.54 8.20
CA GLN A 439 -13.81 11.16 7.25
C GLN A 439 -14.58 12.37 6.74
N ASP A 440 -14.68 13.42 7.54
CA ASP A 440 -15.27 14.69 7.15
C ASP A 440 -14.61 15.86 7.90
N GLY A 441 -14.77 17.06 7.34
CA GLY A 441 -14.29 18.28 7.97
C GLY A 441 -14.56 19.50 7.11
N SER A 442 -14.02 20.64 7.54
CA SER A 442 -14.17 21.90 6.83
C SER A 442 -12.88 22.71 6.91
N SER A 443 -12.22 22.94 5.78
CA SER A 443 -11.08 23.85 5.65
C SER A 443 -10.91 24.31 4.22
N THR A 444 -10.62 25.60 4.03
CA THR A 444 -10.32 26.15 2.69
C THR A 444 -8.87 25.96 2.28
N VAL A 445 -8.01 25.51 3.19
CA VAL A 445 -6.61 25.13 2.97
C VAL A 445 -6.32 23.79 3.67
N LEU A 446 -5.91 22.78 2.91
CA LEU A 446 -5.60 21.45 3.39
C LEU A 446 -4.08 21.26 3.46
N GLY A 447 -3.52 21.14 4.66
CA GLY A 447 -2.09 20.95 4.88
C GLY A 447 -1.73 19.48 5.12
N CYS A 448 -0.76 18.97 4.37
CA CYS A 448 -0.15 17.67 4.63
C CYS A 448 0.61 17.68 5.96
N ARG A 449 0.35 16.70 6.83
CA ARG A 449 1.01 16.61 8.15
C ARG A 449 2.42 16.03 8.10
N TYR A 450 2.85 15.52 6.95
CA TYR A 450 4.22 15.06 6.77
C TYR A 450 5.16 16.28 6.60
N HIS A 451 5.04 17.03 5.50
CA HIS A 451 5.97 18.12 5.14
C HIS A 451 5.33 19.52 5.02
N GLY A 452 4.08 19.68 5.45
CA GLY A 452 3.41 20.99 5.47
C GLY A 452 2.97 21.54 4.10
N TRP A 453 3.12 20.78 3.02
CA TRP A 453 2.59 21.16 1.70
C TRP A 453 1.08 21.39 1.79
N SER A 454 0.65 22.56 1.35
CA SER A 454 -0.72 23.04 1.57
C SER A 454 -1.44 23.28 0.25
N TYR A 455 -2.66 22.79 0.14
CA TYR A 455 -3.49 22.86 -1.06
C TYR A 455 -4.79 23.61 -0.80
N ASN A 456 -5.26 24.39 -1.78
CA ASN A 456 -6.57 25.05 -1.67
C ASN A 456 -7.73 24.13 -2.08
N THR A 457 -8.96 24.65 -2.05
CA THR A 457 -10.17 23.92 -2.45
C THR A 457 -10.23 23.52 -3.93
N TYR A 458 -9.31 24.05 -4.76
CA TYR A 458 -9.16 23.70 -6.17
C TYR A 458 -8.08 22.63 -6.39
N GLY A 459 -7.43 22.17 -5.33
CA GLY A 459 -6.33 21.21 -5.37
C GLY A 459 -4.98 21.83 -5.75
N GLU A 460 -4.91 23.14 -5.92
CA GLU A 460 -3.67 23.83 -6.29
C GLU A 460 -2.73 23.91 -5.08
N LEU A 461 -1.44 23.68 -5.29
CA LEU A 461 -0.42 23.82 -4.26
C LEU A 461 -0.20 25.30 -3.95
N THR A 462 -0.65 25.75 -2.78
CA THR A 462 -0.53 27.15 -2.35
C THR A 462 0.73 27.44 -1.57
N LYS A 463 1.30 26.44 -0.89
CA LYS A 463 2.52 26.58 -0.08
C LYS A 463 3.32 25.29 -0.09
N ALA A 464 4.61 25.40 -0.35
CA ALA A 464 5.56 24.30 -0.28
C ALA A 464 6.77 24.75 0.55
N PRO A 465 6.74 24.55 1.90
CA PRO A 465 7.80 25.00 2.79
C PRO A 465 9.18 24.55 2.30
N HIS A 466 10.16 25.46 2.25
CA HIS A 466 11.52 25.25 1.72
C HIS A 466 11.63 25.00 0.21
N PHE A 467 10.53 24.92 -0.53
CA PHE A 467 10.52 24.77 -2.00
C PHE A 467 10.10 26.06 -2.73
N ASP A 468 9.31 26.93 -2.09
CA ASP A 468 8.72 28.12 -2.75
C ASP A 468 9.77 29.04 -3.42
N GLU A 469 11.00 29.08 -2.89
CA GLU A 469 12.12 29.89 -3.40
C GLU A 469 13.15 29.07 -4.18
N LEU A 470 12.93 27.76 -4.34
CA LEU A 470 13.90 26.84 -4.94
C LEU A 470 13.92 26.97 -6.47
N PRO A 471 15.08 27.25 -7.10
CA PRO A 471 15.17 27.32 -8.56
C PRO A 471 14.74 26.00 -9.22
N GLY A 472 13.89 26.10 -10.26
CA GLY A 472 13.38 24.94 -10.99
C GLY A 472 12.14 24.27 -10.37
N PHE A 473 11.69 24.71 -9.19
CA PHE A 473 10.43 24.25 -8.60
C PHE A 473 9.24 25.04 -9.15
N ASP A 474 8.25 24.33 -9.69
CA ASP A 474 7.00 24.91 -10.19
C ASP A 474 5.81 24.35 -9.40
N ARG A 475 5.12 25.22 -8.64
CA ARG A 475 3.93 24.85 -7.86
C ARG A 475 2.79 24.36 -8.74
N SER A 476 2.64 24.89 -9.96
CA SER A 476 1.55 24.53 -10.86
C SER A 476 1.60 23.06 -11.30
N GLN A 477 2.79 22.47 -11.31
CA GLN A 477 3.01 21.05 -11.65
C GLN A 477 2.76 20.09 -10.47
N ASN A 478 2.51 20.63 -9.28
CA ASN A 478 2.48 19.89 -8.03
C ASN A 478 1.15 20.04 -7.26
N GLY A 479 0.04 20.37 -7.94
CA GLY A 479 -1.30 20.29 -7.36
C GLY A 479 -1.78 18.85 -7.12
N LEU A 480 -2.78 18.65 -6.27
CA LEU A 480 -3.37 17.33 -6.00
C LEU A 480 -3.80 16.61 -7.28
N PHE A 481 -3.81 15.28 -7.22
CA PHE A 481 -4.36 14.43 -8.27
C PHE A 481 -5.87 14.65 -8.36
N ASP A 482 -6.31 15.37 -9.39
CA ASP A 482 -7.71 15.66 -9.64
C ASP A 482 -8.44 14.40 -10.11
N ILE A 483 -9.73 14.39 -9.82
CA ILE A 483 -10.65 13.33 -10.21
C ILE A 483 -11.79 14.00 -10.95
N HIS A 484 -12.18 13.45 -12.10
CA HIS A 484 -13.32 13.96 -12.87
C HIS A 484 -14.55 13.96 -11.98
N THR A 485 -15.20 15.12 -11.84
CA THR A 485 -16.32 15.30 -10.91
C THR A 485 -17.48 15.96 -11.63
N VAL A 486 -18.67 15.36 -11.53
CA VAL A 486 -19.92 15.93 -12.04
C VAL A 486 -20.92 16.00 -10.90
N THR A 487 -21.60 17.14 -10.77
CA THR A 487 -22.81 17.26 -9.94
C THR A 487 -23.99 17.37 -10.89
N ASP A 488 -24.91 16.42 -10.83
CA ASP A 488 -26.07 16.41 -11.72
C ASP A 488 -27.14 17.46 -11.30
N ALA A 489 -28.21 17.55 -12.09
CA ALA A 489 -29.31 18.49 -11.83
C ALA A 489 -30.10 18.19 -10.56
N ALA A 490 -30.03 16.97 -10.03
CA ALA A 490 -30.65 16.58 -8.77
C ALA A 490 -29.72 16.79 -7.57
N GLY A 491 -28.45 17.12 -7.80
CA GLY A 491 -27.44 17.34 -6.77
C GLY A 491 -26.62 16.10 -6.42
N LEU A 492 -26.76 14.98 -7.12
CA LEU A 492 -25.89 13.81 -6.92
C LEU A 492 -24.48 14.10 -7.43
N VAL A 493 -23.47 13.65 -6.68
CA VAL A 493 -22.05 13.86 -6.99
C VAL A 493 -21.44 12.55 -7.48
N PHE A 494 -20.99 12.58 -8.73
CA PHE A 494 -20.33 11.48 -9.41
C PHE A 494 -18.85 11.76 -9.60
N VAL A 495 -18.04 10.72 -9.53
CA VAL A 495 -16.61 10.79 -9.78
C VAL A 495 -16.14 9.73 -10.77
N ASN A 496 -15.10 10.03 -11.54
CA ASN A 496 -14.39 9.06 -12.36
C ASN A 496 -12.88 9.23 -12.15
N LEU A 497 -12.19 8.15 -11.77
CA LEU A 497 -10.81 8.20 -11.33
C LEU A 497 -9.80 8.18 -12.48
N GLU A 498 -10.24 8.03 -13.73
CA GLU A 498 -9.34 7.91 -14.87
C GLU A 498 -8.57 9.21 -15.10
N ALA A 499 -7.24 9.13 -15.12
CA ALA A 499 -6.33 10.27 -15.25
C ALA A 499 -6.28 10.88 -16.65
N SER A 500 -7.02 10.32 -17.62
CA SER A 500 -7.18 10.90 -18.94
C SER A 500 -7.71 12.34 -18.84
N PRO A 501 -7.35 13.26 -19.76
CA PRO A 501 -7.81 14.65 -19.69
C PRO A 501 -9.33 14.81 -19.78
N THR A 502 -10.02 13.88 -20.44
CA THR A 502 -11.47 13.95 -20.67
C THR A 502 -12.08 12.55 -20.63
N VAL A 503 -13.20 12.42 -19.92
CA VAL A 503 -14.00 11.19 -19.88
C VAL A 503 -15.43 11.51 -20.32
N SER A 504 -16.01 10.67 -21.17
CA SER A 504 -17.40 10.83 -21.60
C SER A 504 -18.37 10.65 -20.43
N TRP A 505 -19.33 11.57 -20.30
CA TRP A 505 -20.42 11.44 -19.35
C TRP A 505 -21.39 10.32 -19.77
N VAL A 506 -22.03 9.68 -18.78
CA VAL A 506 -22.99 8.59 -18.99
C VAL A 506 -24.41 9.12 -19.21
N ASP A 507 -25.25 8.36 -19.92
CA ASP A 507 -26.67 8.69 -20.03
C ASP A 507 -27.39 8.48 -18.69
N THR A 508 -27.90 9.57 -18.13
CA THR A 508 -28.63 9.58 -16.86
C THR A 508 -30.16 9.59 -17.04
N GLY A 509 -30.70 9.49 -18.25
CA GLY A 509 -32.13 9.70 -18.51
C GLY A 509 -33.09 8.87 -17.63
N LEU A 510 -32.76 7.59 -17.40
CA LEU A 510 -33.53 6.71 -16.52
C LEU A 510 -33.41 7.11 -15.04
N LEU A 511 -32.19 7.46 -14.61
CA LEU A 511 -31.92 7.97 -13.27
C LEU A 511 -32.68 9.29 -13.06
N ASP A 512 -32.57 10.25 -13.97
CA ASP A 512 -33.25 11.54 -13.92
C ASP A 512 -34.77 11.37 -13.84
N SER A 513 -35.33 10.38 -14.56
CA SER A 513 -36.75 10.06 -14.46
C SER A 513 -37.12 9.52 -13.08
N PHE A 514 -36.29 8.68 -12.47
CA PHE A 514 -36.50 8.18 -11.11
C PHE A 514 -36.42 9.34 -10.09
N LEU A 515 -35.36 10.16 -10.16
CA LEU A 515 -35.12 11.27 -9.25
C LEU A 515 -36.28 12.28 -9.26
N ARG A 516 -36.82 12.62 -10.45
CA ARG A 516 -38.01 13.48 -10.58
C ARG A 516 -39.25 12.87 -9.91
N LYS A 517 -39.52 11.58 -10.11
CA LYS A 517 -40.66 10.88 -9.49
C LYS A 517 -40.54 10.86 -7.96
N SER A 518 -39.33 10.66 -7.46
CA SER A 518 -39.03 10.59 -6.03
C SER A 518 -38.82 11.95 -5.36
N LYS A 519 -38.98 13.06 -6.11
CA LYS A 519 -38.77 14.45 -5.66
C LYS A 519 -37.34 14.76 -5.17
N LEU A 520 -36.36 13.98 -5.59
CA LEU A 520 -34.94 14.29 -5.33
C LEU A 520 -34.54 15.53 -6.11
N ASN A 521 -33.94 16.47 -5.39
CA ASN A 521 -33.51 17.75 -5.93
C ASN A 521 -32.30 18.31 -5.15
N PRO A 522 -31.59 19.31 -5.68
CA PRO A 522 -30.38 19.84 -5.04
C PRO A 522 -30.61 20.44 -3.65
N GLN A 523 -31.85 20.82 -3.33
CA GLN A 523 -32.26 21.37 -2.04
C GLN A 523 -32.65 20.28 -1.01
N SER A 524 -32.54 19.00 -1.37
CA SER A 524 -32.72 17.90 -0.41
C SER A 524 -31.77 18.05 0.77
N ILE A 525 -32.24 17.83 1.99
CA ILE A 525 -31.46 17.97 3.22
C ILE A 525 -30.84 16.62 3.57
N TRP A 526 -29.52 16.58 3.78
CA TRP A 526 -28.87 15.40 4.37
C TRP A 526 -29.19 15.35 5.85
N ILE A 527 -29.69 14.20 6.31
CA ILE A 527 -30.18 14.02 7.68
C ILE A 527 -29.13 13.32 8.54
N ALA A 528 -28.66 12.16 8.09
CA ALA A 528 -27.68 11.35 8.79
C ALA A 528 -27.06 10.34 7.82
N GLY A 529 -25.91 9.79 8.19
CA GLY A 529 -25.32 8.68 7.46
C GLY A 529 -24.44 7.81 8.34
N GLN A 530 -24.41 6.51 8.02
CA GLN A 530 -23.65 5.51 8.75
C GLN A 530 -22.89 4.62 7.78
N THR A 531 -21.71 4.18 8.19
CA THR A 531 -20.91 3.19 7.47
C THR A 531 -20.78 1.94 8.33
N VAL A 532 -21.05 0.77 7.76
CA VAL A 532 -20.84 -0.53 8.41
C VAL A 532 -19.89 -1.35 7.55
N VAL A 533 -18.81 -1.86 8.12
CA VAL A 533 -17.84 -2.71 7.41
C VAL A 533 -18.14 -4.17 7.73
N ALA A 534 -18.13 -5.02 6.70
CA ALA A 534 -18.49 -6.43 6.82
C ALA A 534 -17.67 -7.32 5.87
N ASN A 535 -17.61 -8.61 6.19
CA ASN A 535 -16.78 -9.60 5.50
C ASN A 535 -17.57 -10.30 4.38
N PHE A 536 -17.85 -9.57 3.30
CA PHE A 536 -18.38 -10.13 2.08
C PHE A 536 -17.89 -9.37 0.84
N ASN A 537 -17.95 -10.02 -0.33
CA ASN A 537 -17.54 -9.42 -1.60
C ASN A 537 -18.59 -8.43 -2.14
N TRP A 538 -18.14 -7.28 -2.64
CA TRP A 538 -18.99 -6.18 -3.10
C TRP A 538 -20.00 -6.58 -4.18
N LYS A 539 -19.69 -7.59 -5.01
CA LYS A 539 -20.57 -8.08 -6.08
C LYS A 539 -21.92 -8.61 -5.57
N MET A 540 -22.03 -8.94 -4.28
CA MET A 540 -23.32 -9.28 -3.65
C MET A 540 -24.34 -8.13 -3.69
N ALA A 541 -23.89 -6.88 -3.90
CA ALA A 541 -24.74 -5.74 -4.12
C ALA A 541 -25.59 -5.86 -5.40
N LEU A 542 -25.11 -6.59 -6.41
CA LEU A 542 -25.71 -6.61 -7.76
C LEU A 542 -27.06 -7.35 -7.82
N GLY A 543 -27.27 -8.33 -6.91
CA GLY A 543 -28.47 -9.16 -6.85
C GLY A 543 -29.55 -8.65 -5.88
N SER A 544 -29.22 -7.72 -4.99
CA SER A 544 -30.09 -7.39 -3.86
C SER A 544 -31.07 -6.24 -4.18
N LYS A 545 -32.16 -6.53 -4.91
CA LYS A 545 -33.14 -5.51 -5.34
C LYS A 545 -33.90 -4.80 -4.19
N ASN A 546 -33.95 -5.38 -2.99
CA ASN A 546 -34.59 -4.81 -1.79
C ASN A 546 -33.80 -5.18 -0.53
N LEU A 547 -32.69 -4.48 -0.28
CA LEU A 547 -31.79 -4.78 0.85
C LEU A 547 -32.41 -4.46 2.22
N ILE A 548 -33.23 -3.41 2.29
CA ILE A 548 -33.89 -2.95 3.51
C ILE A 548 -35.38 -2.87 3.22
N ASP A 549 -36.21 -3.50 4.06
CA ASP A 549 -37.66 -3.35 3.95
C ASP A 549 -38.08 -1.95 4.40
N SER A 550 -38.59 -1.16 3.45
CA SER A 550 -39.08 0.20 3.69
C SER A 550 -40.36 0.26 4.51
N SER A 551 -41.08 -0.86 4.68
CA SER A 551 -42.41 -0.90 5.33
C SER A 551 -42.35 -0.42 6.79
N GLU A 552 -41.31 -0.81 7.52
CA GLU A 552 -41.10 -0.37 8.90
C GLU A 552 -40.79 1.12 9.00
N LEU A 553 -39.98 1.66 8.06
CA LEU A 553 -39.69 3.09 8.00
C LEU A 553 -40.93 3.91 7.66
N GLU A 554 -41.74 3.43 6.71
CA GLU A 554 -43.01 4.08 6.35
C GLU A 554 -43.93 4.23 7.55
N ASN A 555 -44.03 3.21 8.40
CA ASN A 555 -44.85 3.25 9.60
C ASN A 555 -44.36 4.29 10.61
N THR A 556 -43.04 4.34 10.86
CA THR A 556 -42.41 5.36 11.73
C THR A 556 -42.69 6.79 11.23
N ILE A 557 -42.65 7.00 9.91
CA ILE A 557 -42.93 8.31 9.30
C ILE A 557 -44.43 8.65 9.39
N ARG A 558 -45.35 7.69 9.21
CA ARG A 558 -46.81 7.94 9.14
C ARG A 558 -47.52 8.13 10.49
N GLN A 559 -46.94 7.70 11.61
CA GLN A 559 -47.58 7.67 12.95
C GLN A 559 -48.06 9.02 13.55
N LYS A 560 -48.03 10.16 12.83
CA LYS A 560 -48.63 11.44 13.28
C LYS A 560 -49.83 11.94 12.47
N ARG A 561 -50.31 11.26 11.42
CA ARG A 561 -51.61 11.59 10.80
C ARG A 561 -52.78 10.98 11.56
N SER A 562 -52.81 11.18 12.89
CA SER A 562 -54.00 10.96 13.70
C SER A 562 -54.57 12.33 14.07
N ILE A 563 -55.30 12.93 13.12
CA ILE A 563 -56.27 13.99 13.39
C ILE A 563 -57.61 13.40 12.93
N SER A 564 -58.58 13.46 13.85
CA SER A 564 -59.94 12.95 13.73
C SER A 564 -60.64 13.38 12.43
N TRP A 565 -60.95 12.40 11.58
CA TRP A 565 -62.14 12.47 10.73
C TRP A 565 -62.87 11.13 10.78
N GLN A 566 -63.85 11.06 11.70
CA GLN A 566 -65.04 10.30 11.39
C GLN A 566 -65.72 10.99 10.20
N THR A 567 -66.20 10.21 9.24
CA THR A 567 -66.85 10.58 7.96
C THR A 567 -65.93 10.75 6.75
N THR A 568 -65.56 9.64 6.10
CA THR A 568 -66.05 9.23 4.76
C THR A 568 -65.32 7.96 4.33
N GLY A 569 -66.10 6.91 4.04
CA GLY A 569 -65.60 5.72 3.38
C GLY A 569 -65.10 6.03 1.97
N ALA A 570 -64.19 5.18 1.48
CA ALA A 570 -63.58 5.17 0.14
C ALA A 570 -62.26 5.93 -0.10
N PHE A 571 -61.31 5.90 0.85
CA PHE A 571 -59.88 6.16 0.55
C PHE A 571 -58.96 5.04 1.08
N ASN A 572 -59.18 3.81 0.62
CA ASN A 572 -58.15 2.77 0.63
C ASN A 572 -58.17 2.12 -0.76
N LEU A 573 -57.27 2.52 -1.67
CA LEU A 573 -56.70 1.63 -2.70
C LEU A 573 -55.58 2.25 -3.59
N PHE A 574 -54.74 3.14 -3.07
CA PHE A 574 -53.46 3.46 -3.76
C PHE A 574 -52.31 3.47 -2.75
N GLN A 575 -52.01 2.29 -2.19
CA GLN A 575 -50.76 2.04 -1.50
C GLN A 575 -49.66 1.93 -2.57
N MET A 576 -49.15 3.08 -3.03
CA MET A 576 -48.10 3.12 -4.04
C MET A 576 -46.77 2.70 -3.40
N LYS A 577 -46.13 1.69 -3.99
CA LYS A 577 -44.94 0.98 -3.48
C LYS A 577 -43.69 1.86 -3.51
N SER A 578 -42.77 1.62 -2.57
CA SER A 578 -41.40 2.11 -2.63
C SER A 578 -40.73 1.78 -3.96
N GLU A 579 -40.05 2.76 -4.54
CA GLU A 579 -39.29 2.61 -5.79
C GLU A 579 -37.78 2.62 -5.48
N HIS A 580 -37.03 1.82 -6.21
CA HIS A 580 -35.58 1.68 -6.12
C HIS A 580 -34.93 1.84 -7.50
N PHE A 581 -33.74 2.44 -7.54
CA PHE A 581 -32.90 2.55 -8.72
C PHE A 581 -31.44 2.24 -8.39
N SER A 582 -30.75 1.46 -9.22
CA SER A 582 -29.32 1.15 -9.04
C SER A 582 -28.46 1.90 -10.06
N VAL A 583 -27.38 2.50 -9.58
CA VAL A 583 -26.27 3.03 -10.36
C VAL A 583 -25.09 2.06 -10.22
N PHE A 584 -24.73 1.42 -11.33
CA PHE A 584 -23.59 0.52 -11.40
C PHE A 584 -22.29 1.30 -11.06
N PRO A 585 -21.30 0.70 -10.35
CA PRO A 585 -21.28 -0.69 -9.91
C PRO A 585 -21.91 -0.97 -8.54
N PHE A 586 -22.04 0.03 -7.66
CA PHE A 586 -22.32 -0.26 -6.24
C PHE A 586 -23.32 0.64 -5.52
N THR A 587 -23.92 1.63 -6.17
CA THR A 587 -24.81 2.60 -5.50
C THR A 587 -26.27 2.32 -5.84
N SER A 588 -27.14 2.39 -4.85
CA SER A 588 -28.59 2.27 -5.03
C SER A 588 -29.33 3.35 -4.28
N PHE A 589 -30.43 3.81 -4.87
CA PHE A 589 -31.31 4.82 -4.30
C PHE A 589 -32.67 4.20 -4.02
N HIS A 590 -33.21 4.53 -2.85
CA HIS A 590 -34.47 3.99 -2.38
C HIS A 590 -35.34 5.13 -1.89
N SER A 591 -36.55 5.22 -2.43
CA SER A 591 -37.52 6.23 -2.04
C SER A 591 -38.59 5.65 -1.12
N ILE A 592 -38.95 6.40 -0.07
CA ILE A 592 -39.95 5.96 0.92
C ILE A 592 -41.32 6.48 0.49
N GLY A 593 -41.96 5.81 -0.47
CA GLY A 593 -43.22 6.24 -1.08
C GLY A 593 -43.18 7.72 -1.52
N ARG A 594 -44.26 8.47 -1.26
CA ARG A 594 -44.33 9.93 -1.52
C ARG A 594 -44.02 10.80 -0.29
N THR A 595 -43.30 10.27 0.69
CA THR A 595 -43.00 11.00 1.94
C THR A 595 -41.96 12.10 1.76
N GLY A 596 -41.20 12.08 0.66
CA GLY A 596 -40.06 12.99 0.42
C GLY A 596 -38.76 12.52 1.08
N TRP A 597 -38.78 11.39 1.78
CA TRP A 597 -37.61 10.73 2.35
C TRP A 597 -37.04 9.71 1.37
N TRP A 598 -35.72 9.62 1.37
CA TRP A 598 -34.98 8.66 0.54
C TRP A 598 -33.62 8.39 1.16
N TRP A 599 -33.04 7.24 0.82
CA TRP A 599 -31.66 6.94 1.19
C TRP A 599 -30.85 6.44 0.00
N ALA A 600 -29.55 6.72 0.05
CA ALA A 600 -28.56 6.12 -0.81
C ALA A 600 -27.84 5.01 -0.05
N LEU A 601 -27.61 3.87 -0.70
CA LEU A 601 -26.84 2.75 -0.17
C LEU A 601 -25.72 2.41 -1.15
N SER A 602 -24.47 2.57 -0.72
CA SER A 602 -23.27 2.35 -1.53
C SER A 602 -22.43 1.23 -0.94
N PHE A 603 -22.05 0.26 -1.77
CA PHE A 603 -21.19 -0.86 -1.39
C PHE A 603 -19.74 -0.55 -1.78
N LEU A 604 -18.97 0.05 -0.89
CA LEU A 604 -17.60 0.46 -1.16
C LEU A 604 -16.64 -0.71 -0.86
N PRO A 605 -16.08 -1.38 -1.86
CA PRO A 605 -15.15 -2.48 -1.60
C PRO A 605 -13.89 -1.97 -0.89
N ALA A 606 -13.50 -2.68 0.18
CA ALA A 606 -12.27 -2.44 0.93
C ALA A 606 -11.21 -3.51 0.62
N SER A 607 -11.63 -4.75 0.34
CA SER A 607 -10.78 -5.83 -0.17
C SER A 607 -11.60 -6.85 -0.96
N GLU A 608 -10.97 -7.90 -1.48
CA GLU A 608 -11.61 -9.04 -2.15
C GLU A 608 -12.67 -9.76 -1.30
N GLN A 609 -12.62 -9.58 0.03
CA GLN A 609 -13.52 -10.22 0.99
C GLN A 609 -14.19 -9.23 1.96
N LYS A 610 -13.94 -7.91 1.83
CA LYS A 610 -14.49 -6.90 2.75
C LYS A 610 -15.13 -5.76 1.99
N THR A 611 -16.32 -5.38 2.42
CA THR A 611 -17.09 -4.28 1.85
C THR A 611 -17.58 -3.34 2.95
N ALA A 612 -17.43 -2.04 2.73
CA ALA A 612 -18.01 -0.99 3.57
C ALA A 612 -19.34 -0.53 2.97
N LEU A 613 -20.44 -0.77 3.67
CA LEU A 613 -21.76 -0.27 3.26
C LEU A 613 -21.97 1.12 3.84
N ARG A 614 -22.05 2.12 2.97
CA ARG A 614 -22.42 3.49 3.31
C ARG A 614 -23.91 3.69 3.07
N CYS A 615 -24.64 4.07 4.11
CA CYS A 615 -26.03 4.49 4.01
C CYS A 615 -26.15 5.97 4.36
N ASP A 616 -26.76 6.76 3.48
CA ASP A 616 -27.04 8.18 3.71
C ASP A 616 -28.53 8.46 3.54
N LEU A 617 -29.14 9.04 4.58
CA LEU A 617 -30.56 9.41 4.63
C LEU A 617 -30.75 10.89 4.29
N TYR A 618 -31.77 11.17 3.50
CA TYR A 618 -32.10 12.50 3.03
C TYR A 618 -33.61 12.76 3.13
N CYS A 619 -33.98 14.03 3.19
CA CYS A 619 -35.36 14.47 3.19
C CYS A 619 -35.54 15.72 2.31
N SER A 620 -36.64 15.78 1.56
CA SER A 620 -36.96 16.89 0.65
C SER A 620 -37.65 18.08 1.33
N THR A 621 -37.99 17.96 2.62
CA THR A 621 -38.69 18.99 3.42
C THR A 621 -38.05 19.12 4.80
N ASP A 622 -38.28 20.24 5.50
CA ASP A 622 -37.74 20.49 6.85
C ASP A 622 -38.31 19.49 7.87
N GLY A 623 -37.57 18.39 8.09
CA GLY A 623 -37.99 17.20 8.83
C GLY A 623 -37.70 17.23 10.34
N SER A 624 -37.43 18.41 10.90
CA SER A 624 -36.70 18.59 12.16
C SER A 624 -37.21 17.81 13.39
N SER A 625 -38.50 17.46 13.48
CA SER A 625 -39.05 16.81 14.69
C SER A 625 -38.88 15.29 14.80
N ARG A 626 -38.55 14.55 13.72
CA ARG A 626 -38.41 13.07 13.74
C ARG A 626 -37.20 12.51 12.98
N SER A 627 -36.33 13.38 12.48
CA SER A 627 -35.15 12.99 11.70
C SER A 627 -34.27 11.93 12.36
N GLN A 628 -34.05 12.05 13.67
CA GLN A 628 -33.20 11.11 14.39
C GLN A 628 -33.84 9.72 14.52
N GLU A 629 -35.14 9.65 14.82
CA GLU A 629 -35.87 8.38 14.98
C GLU A 629 -35.86 7.55 13.68
N VAL A 630 -36.10 8.21 12.54
CA VAL A 630 -36.06 7.56 11.22
C VAL A 630 -34.64 7.09 10.88
N ALA A 631 -33.62 7.91 11.17
CA ALA A 631 -32.22 7.54 10.97
C ALA A 631 -31.83 6.33 11.82
N ASP A 632 -32.15 6.34 13.12
CA ASP A 632 -31.83 5.27 14.05
C ASP A 632 -32.48 3.95 13.60
N LYS A 633 -33.76 3.99 13.19
CA LYS A 633 -34.47 2.81 12.69
C LYS A 633 -33.85 2.26 11.39
N LEU A 634 -33.51 3.13 10.44
CA LEU A 634 -32.83 2.74 9.20
C LEU A 634 -31.49 2.04 9.49
N PHE A 635 -30.72 2.58 10.41
CA PHE A 635 -29.40 2.05 10.76
C PHE A 635 -29.45 0.74 11.53
N VAL A 636 -30.53 0.48 12.29
CA VAL A 636 -30.80 -0.85 12.85
C VAL A 636 -31.04 -1.88 11.73
N LEU A 637 -31.94 -1.57 10.79
CA LEU A 637 -32.24 -2.48 9.67
C LEU A 637 -31.02 -2.71 8.77
N LEU A 638 -30.21 -1.68 8.54
CA LEU A 638 -28.94 -1.79 7.81
C LEU A 638 -28.02 -2.83 8.47
N LYS A 639 -27.82 -2.76 9.79
CA LYS A 639 -26.96 -3.69 10.53
C LYS A 639 -27.49 -5.13 10.47
N GLU A 640 -28.80 -5.32 10.54
CA GLU A 640 -29.43 -6.63 10.40
C GLU A 640 -29.21 -7.21 9.00
N ARG A 641 -29.39 -6.40 7.95
CA ARG A 641 -29.13 -6.85 6.57
C ARG A 641 -27.65 -7.17 6.35
N VAL A 642 -26.74 -6.36 6.88
CA VAL A 642 -25.30 -6.59 6.79
C VAL A 642 -24.92 -7.96 7.34
N ARG A 643 -25.42 -8.32 8.54
CA ARG A 643 -25.17 -9.66 9.13
C ARG A 643 -25.69 -10.77 8.22
N LYS A 644 -26.87 -10.59 7.64
CA LYS A 644 -27.46 -11.57 6.71
C LYS A 644 -26.61 -11.74 5.44
N LEU A 645 -26.05 -10.65 4.90
CA LEU A 645 -25.13 -10.71 3.76
C LEU A 645 -23.83 -11.47 4.08
N GLU A 646 -23.27 -11.29 5.28
CA GLU A 646 -22.09 -12.05 5.71
C GLU A 646 -22.39 -13.55 5.78
N THR A 647 -23.55 -13.95 6.31
CA THR A 647 -23.99 -15.35 6.32
C THR A 647 -24.21 -15.89 4.90
N GLU A 648 -24.92 -15.15 4.05
CA GLU A 648 -25.16 -15.53 2.64
C GLU A 648 -23.83 -15.73 1.87
N TYR A 649 -22.83 -14.90 2.16
CA TYR A 649 -21.49 -15.00 1.57
C TYR A 649 -20.73 -16.24 2.05
N GLN A 650 -20.77 -16.51 3.36
CA GLN A 650 -20.11 -17.68 3.96
C GLN A 650 -20.70 -19.00 3.45
N GLU A 651 -22.01 -19.03 3.20
CA GLU A 651 -22.71 -20.20 2.68
C GLU A 651 -22.53 -20.38 1.14
N TYR A 652 -21.74 -19.53 0.48
CA TYR A 652 -21.47 -19.55 -0.97
C TYR A 652 -22.74 -19.65 -1.83
N VAL A 653 -23.85 -19.08 -1.36
CA VAL A 653 -25.05 -18.99 -2.19
C VAL A 653 -24.76 -17.95 -3.27
N SER A 654 -24.72 -18.37 -4.53
CA SER A 654 -24.59 -17.46 -5.68
C SER A 654 -25.86 -16.60 -5.80
N VAL A 655 -25.96 -15.51 -5.02
CA VAL A 655 -27.05 -14.52 -5.07
C VAL A 655 -26.84 -13.48 -6.19
N GLY A 656 -25.88 -13.74 -7.09
CA GLY A 656 -25.41 -12.82 -8.10
C GLY A 656 -26.38 -12.55 -9.25
N ASN A 657 -26.33 -11.34 -9.82
CA ASN A 657 -27.05 -11.00 -11.04
C ASN A 657 -26.15 -11.26 -12.25
N ILE A 658 -26.37 -12.40 -12.91
CA ILE A 658 -25.54 -12.92 -14.01
C ILE A 658 -25.28 -11.87 -15.10
N GLU A 659 -26.28 -11.03 -15.44
CA GLU A 659 -26.10 -10.00 -16.47
C GLU A 659 -25.10 -8.92 -16.05
N LYS A 660 -25.20 -8.43 -14.80
CA LYS A 660 -24.28 -7.41 -14.27
C LYS A 660 -22.89 -7.97 -14.00
N GLU A 661 -22.79 -9.23 -13.61
CA GLU A 661 -21.49 -9.89 -13.46
C GLU A 661 -20.79 -10.10 -14.80
N LYS A 662 -21.56 -10.35 -15.87
CA LYS A 662 -21.02 -10.37 -17.23
C LYS A 662 -20.46 -9.02 -17.66
N GLU A 663 -21.13 -7.91 -17.34
CA GLU A 663 -20.62 -6.56 -17.59
C GLU A 663 -19.27 -6.30 -16.90
N ILE A 664 -19.09 -6.82 -15.67
CA ILE A 664 -17.80 -6.77 -14.96
C ILE A 664 -16.77 -7.61 -15.70
N LEU A 665 -17.12 -8.84 -16.08
CA LEU A 665 -16.22 -9.75 -16.80
C LEU A 665 -15.72 -9.13 -18.10
N ASP A 666 -16.61 -8.53 -18.89
CA ASP A 666 -16.26 -7.88 -20.16
C ASP A 666 -15.24 -6.73 -19.92
N CYS A 667 -15.44 -5.92 -18.88
CA CYS A 667 -14.51 -4.86 -18.49
C CYS A 667 -13.12 -5.41 -18.11
N LEU A 668 -13.07 -6.53 -17.38
CA LEU A 668 -11.83 -7.19 -16.96
C LEU A 668 -11.08 -7.77 -18.18
N GLU A 669 -11.80 -8.44 -19.09
CA GLU A 669 -11.21 -9.02 -20.30
C GLU A 669 -10.60 -7.95 -21.21
N ASP A 670 -11.30 -6.84 -21.42
CA ASP A 670 -10.78 -5.72 -22.22
C ASP A 670 -9.54 -5.09 -21.59
N HIS A 671 -9.52 -4.98 -20.26
CA HIS A 671 -8.34 -4.48 -19.56
C HIS A 671 -7.16 -5.45 -19.65
N ILE A 672 -7.38 -6.75 -19.52
CA ILE A 672 -6.34 -7.77 -19.71
C ILE A 672 -5.76 -7.69 -21.14
N ARG A 673 -6.61 -7.53 -22.17
CA ARG A 673 -6.16 -7.35 -23.56
C ARG A 673 -5.26 -6.11 -23.69
N LEU A 674 -5.62 -5.01 -23.03
CA LEU A 674 -4.81 -3.79 -22.98
C LEU A 674 -3.45 -4.02 -22.31
N GLU A 675 -3.41 -4.60 -21.11
CA GLU A 675 -2.17 -4.89 -20.39
C GLU A 675 -1.25 -5.81 -21.18
N LYS A 676 -1.81 -6.86 -21.82
CA LYS A 676 -1.06 -7.75 -22.72
C LYS A 676 -0.43 -6.99 -23.89
N SER A 677 -1.16 -6.05 -24.50
CA SER A 677 -0.65 -5.25 -25.61
C SER A 677 0.49 -4.30 -25.20
N GLN A 678 0.52 -3.84 -23.95
CA GLN A 678 1.56 -2.95 -23.42
C GLN A 678 2.71 -3.71 -22.73
N GLY A 679 2.51 -5.01 -22.48
CA GLY A 679 3.44 -5.87 -21.77
C GLY A 679 3.68 -5.45 -20.31
N THR A 680 2.73 -4.74 -19.70
CA THR A 680 2.79 -4.26 -18.32
C THR A 680 1.39 -4.00 -17.79
N GLU A 681 1.26 -4.00 -16.46
CA GLU A 681 0.04 -3.54 -15.80
C GLU A 681 -0.25 -2.08 -16.15
N VAL A 682 -1.53 -1.75 -16.32
CA VAL A 682 -1.98 -0.41 -16.68
C VAL A 682 -2.78 0.16 -15.52
N PHE A 683 -2.41 1.36 -15.07
CA PHE A 683 -3.08 2.04 -13.95
C PHE A 683 -3.81 3.28 -14.46
N PRO A 684 -5.11 3.20 -14.83
CA PRO A 684 -5.82 4.33 -15.44
C PRO A 684 -5.94 5.54 -14.52
N ALA A 685 -5.93 5.34 -13.20
CA ALA A 685 -5.96 6.43 -12.22
C ALA A 685 -4.59 7.08 -11.95
N MET A 686 -3.51 6.55 -12.52
CA MET A 686 -2.18 7.13 -12.35
C MET A 686 -1.98 8.27 -13.35
N ARG A 687 -1.65 9.46 -12.84
CA ARG A 687 -1.24 10.57 -13.72
C ARG A 687 0.14 10.30 -14.32
N LYS A 688 0.38 10.88 -15.50
CA LYS A 688 1.66 10.75 -16.20
C LYS A 688 2.82 11.25 -15.30
N PRO A 689 3.89 10.45 -15.10
CA PRO A 689 5.07 10.84 -14.33
C PRO A 689 5.92 11.89 -15.09
N ARG A 690 6.98 12.41 -14.46
CA ARG A 690 7.86 13.42 -15.08
C ARG A 690 8.81 12.82 -16.13
N GLU A 691 9.00 11.50 -16.12
CA GLU A 691 9.78 10.72 -17.11
C GLU A 691 11.28 11.09 -17.21
N SER A 692 11.89 11.49 -16.08
CA SER A 692 13.35 11.71 -16.02
C SER A 692 14.13 10.46 -16.50
N PRO A 693 15.38 10.59 -16.99
CA PRO A 693 16.18 9.44 -17.42
C PRO A 693 16.33 8.37 -16.34
N ARG A 694 16.54 8.80 -15.08
CA ARG A 694 16.62 7.90 -13.92
C ARG A 694 15.29 7.19 -13.67
N PHE A 695 14.17 7.91 -13.74
CA PHE A 695 12.82 7.32 -13.61
C PHE A 695 12.58 6.25 -14.68
N ARG A 696 12.89 6.54 -15.95
CA ARG A 696 12.70 5.58 -17.05
C ARG A 696 13.53 4.32 -16.87
N GLN A 697 14.80 4.46 -16.48
CA GLN A 697 15.67 3.32 -16.20
C GLN A 697 15.15 2.50 -15.00
N ALA A 698 14.68 3.16 -13.94
CA ALA A 698 14.11 2.54 -12.75
C ALA A 698 12.85 1.70 -13.08
N GLU A 699 11.90 2.28 -13.83
CA GLU A 699 10.68 1.58 -14.26
C GLU A 699 10.99 0.45 -15.25
N GLN A 700 11.93 0.65 -16.18
CA GLN A 700 12.34 -0.38 -17.12
C GLN A 700 12.93 -1.60 -16.39
N LEU A 701 13.83 -1.37 -15.43
CA LEU A 701 14.41 -2.46 -14.62
C LEU A 701 13.30 -3.22 -13.87
N CYS A 702 12.35 -2.51 -13.27
CA CYS A 702 11.22 -3.13 -12.58
C CYS A 702 10.36 -3.98 -13.54
N LYS A 703 10.10 -3.49 -14.75
CA LYS A 703 9.36 -4.21 -15.81
C LYS A 703 10.10 -5.48 -16.23
N GLU A 704 11.40 -5.40 -16.52
CA GLU A 704 12.22 -6.55 -16.92
C GLU A 704 12.20 -7.69 -15.89
N LEU A 705 12.26 -7.34 -14.60
CA LEU A 705 12.22 -8.32 -13.52
C LEU A 705 10.86 -9.03 -13.40
N HIS A 706 9.75 -8.31 -13.62
CA HIS A 706 8.41 -8.91 -13.60
C HIS A 706 8.15 -9.82 -14.82
N CYS A 707 8.62 -9.44 -16.01
CA CYS A 707 8.49 -10.32 -17.18
C CYS A 707 9.23 -11.65 -16.95
N LYS A 708 10.42 -11.61 -16.35
CA LYS A 708 11.20 -12.82 -16.03
C LYS A 708 10.55 -13.72 -14.98
N SER A 709 9.87 -13.16 -13.97
CA SER A 709 9.16 -13.97 -12.97
C SER A 709 7.95 -14.69 -13.57
N GLN A 710 7.21 -14.04 -14.47
CA GLN A 710 6.08 -14.65 -15.18
C GLN A 710 6.51 -15.79 -16.11
N LEU A 711 7.67 -15.66 -16.78
CA LEU A 711 8.22 -16.74 -17.63
C LEU A 711 8.58 -18.00 -16.82
N LYS A 712 9.02 -17.86 -15.55
CA LYS A 712 9.25 -19.03 -14.67
C LYS A 712 7.97 -19.76 -14.29
N HIS A 713 6.81 -19.09 -14.31
CA HIS A 713 5.51 -19.73 -14.09
C HIS A 713 4.91 -20.37 -15.35
N LEU A 714 5.39 -19.98 -16.54
CA LEU A 714 4.94 -20.51 -17.84
C LEU A 714 5.85 -21.61 -18.41
N ALA A 715 7.02 -21.82 -17.82
CA ALA A 715 7.89 -22.95 -18.13
C ALA A 715 7.51 -24.16 -17.26
N TRP A 716 6.52 -24.91 -17.73
CA TRP A 716 6.26 -26.30 -17.33
C TRP A 716 6.63 -27.23 -18.47
#